data_AF-A0A1M6GI70-F1
#
_entry.id   AF-A0A1M6GI70-F1
#
_cell.length_a   1.000
_cell.length_b   1.000
_cell.length_c   1.000
_cell.angle_alpha   90.00
_cell.angle_beta   90.00
_cell.angle_gamma   90.00
#
_symmetry.space_group_name_H-M   'P 1'
#
loop_
_entity.id
_entity.type
_entity.pdbx_description
1 polymer ?
#
loop_
_entity_poly.entity_id
_entity_poly.type
_entity_poly.pdbx_seq_one_letter_code
_entity_poly.pdbx_strand_id
1 'polypeptide(L)'
;MCNMKRTRGSITVFICIILAALIPLCGILMDLVRYNEAVRIAQSSLKLCAESMLAAYDRQMKEQFGLLAMHPREAASLEKEIYELLSDNLTPENADGNVTDLFRFKVRRVEVIPYYNLSEPYVLEQQVAEFMKYRAPVQAVSEFLEKLKSMTNLAREGEIAERNIALDKLLNGLRADMIYFALLLDQKMKQINKTDRFDPLSQAIIDAVNANNWSEMEVRPTQETINAINEKMAEYRNVKIEFEEAKDAYESAKETFSQVEERMNDLKERLEEAKSSKGSSEEEGEEQDTSEADTAIQKLEAEISRLQPEYNAKKAAMDSAWQAYQQVSNQLRMVAQQLNERLKKLLDCYEKMYQYTHTSMDLLRWLKEHLELHEKYCAKAIELGQNLISRTQEVQHEKQALESVMEKSPDSALAQQVNADLEKKLISVDPRHIGQILERLEQNRGWVTKWLEAATKAYEAYLQMSMDLDDEIRQIKLLIEDKGDGSKVVIMYRGNDKTIACLDELRESLTYLRSYSSMKSLGVYDIPEYQLVPPATEKEQQGFDIWHAYTFEGKELVQEPEPENPGLENARQKTGQAAQTIAEGKDGAENGPGESGENESDAEENLYELLYIPSRDGAESSEERLAAISEHVWQTRQDRFVLPNPLEDPVQGLEKVNEKDRGFFDHELERIRKFFETVGHLLADAGESLIKSLYVNEYIVSAFKNYTTVGNALEHDIGWNRPLDKTWFKRAEVEYIIFGHPSEQSNIAAAKRTLTVIRLVFNLLHVYTDPEKLAFTFKMASSIAGWTIFGVPVVQNFLLVSWAALESWLDAEKLMAGEQVPLIKTSQSWFLDPDRLKEYLIDNVIAGIRDLVQDKAEELIDKGAASLEETVMSFINGQLDAIFSGITDNWYQATETVGERAKSLVNNLDFSDLKYITGDTVESLLESLREYMAGKLAAFCDRIRDEGVQVIAECKKEIQNRIRTVLFESDAYKNLKEKVKDFARDTIDKGFDMITDRISGVLGASGGKSSGASNVLGRLIMMDYTDYLRLMLLTVTPEQKALRCADLMQLNLYAVSPDTAEAISNYHTALYVKAWIDIDLWVIPEAFFKKDKEGMIVVEWAQGY
;
A
#
# COMPACT_ATOMS: atom_id res chain seq x y z
N MET A 1 -103.09 1.18 49.50
CA MET A 1 -103.23 1.61 50.91
C MET A 1 -102.21 0.86 51.75
N CYS A 2 -101.08 1.49 52.05
CA CYS A 2 -100.21 1.13 53.16
C CYS A 2 -99.93 2.45 53.88
N ASN A 3 -100.39 2.56 55.13
CA ASN A 3 -100.51 3.82 55.86
C ASN A 3 -99.12 4.25 56.34
N MET A 4 -98.35 4.93 55.49
CA MET A 4 -97.16 5.68 55.93
C MET A 4 -97.63 6.83 56.82
N LYS A 5 -97.58 6.62 58.13
CA LYS A 5 -97.71 7.70 59.11
C LYS A 5 -96.72 8.80 58.72
N ARG A 6 -97.22 9.98 58.33
CA ARG A 6 -96.41 11.20 58.26
C ARG A 6 -96.01 11.57 59.68
N THR A 7 -94.93 10.98 60.16
CA THR A 7 -94.20 11.53 61.31
C THR A 7 -93.71 12.90 60.87
N ARG A 8 -94.20 13.97 61.51
CA ARG A 8 -93.58 15.29 61.40
C ARG A 8 -92.19 15.17 62.02
N GLY A 9 -91.19 14.89 61.20
CA GLY A 9 -89.80 14.89 61.63
C GLY A 9 -89.43 16.33 61.96
N SER A 10 -89.12 16.61 63.22
CA SER A 10 -88.47 17.86 63.60
C SER A 10 -86.95 17.64 63.48
N ILE A 11 -86.33 18.28 62.51
CA ILE A 11 -84.88 18.34 62.39
C ILE A 11 -84.43 19.67 63.01
N THR A 12 -83.43 19.67 63.88
CA THR A 12 -82.91 20.93 64.40
C THR A 12 -82.17 21.66 63.29
N VAL A 13 -82.23 22.99 63.28
CA VAL A 13 -81.43 23.81 62.33
C VAL A 13 -79.95 23.42 62.40
N PHE A 14 -79.47 23.06 63.60
CA PHE A 14 -78.14 22.50 63.83
C PHE A 14 -77.87 21.21 63.04
N ILE A 15 -78.77 20.21 63.09
CA ILE A 15 -78.63 18.97 62.30
C ILE A 15 -78.71 19.27 60.80
N CYS A 16 -79.57 20.20 60.35
CA CYS A 16 -79.60 20.63 58.94
C CYS A 16 -78.29 21.24 58.49
N ILE A 17 -77.65 22.10 59.30
CA ILE A 17 -76.35 22.70 58.99
C ILE A 17 -75.27 21.62 58.93
N ILE A 18 -75.26 20.68 59.87
CA ILE A 18 -74.33 19.54 59.88
C ILE A 18 -74.52 18.66 58.65
N LEU A 19 -75.76 18.27 58.31
CA LEU A 19 -76.05 17.45 57.13
C LEU A 19 -75.73 18.18 55.83
N ALA A 20 -76.00 19.49 55.76
CA ALA A 20 -75.67 20.32 54.61
C ALA A 20 -74.14 20.43 54.38
N ALA A 21 -73.33 20.26 55.43
CA ALA A 21 -71.87 20.17 55.32
C ALA A 21 -71.38 18.72 55.07
N LEU A 22 -71.95 17.73 55.76
CA LEU A 22 -71.52 16.33 55.69
C LEU A 22 -71.91 15.63 54.39
N ILE A 23 -73.10 15.87 53.83
CA ILE A 23 -73.54 15.21 52.59
C ILE A 23 -72.61 15.58 51.41
N PRO A 24 -72.32 16.87 51.14
CA PRO A 24 -71.33 17.24 50.14
C PRO A 24 -69.93 16.73 50.46
N LEU A 25 -69.50 16.75 51.73
CA LEU A 25 -68.19 16.23 52.13
C LEU A 25 -68.06 14.73 51.81
N CYS A 26 -69.05 13.91 52.18
CA CYS A 26 -69.08 12.48 51.85
C CYS A 26 -69.14 12.25 50.34
N GLY A 27 -69.90 13.06 49.60
CA GLY A 27 -69.96 13.01 48.14
C GLY A 27 -68.63 13.34 47.46
N ILE A 28 -67.93 14.37 47.93
CA ILE A 28 -66.59 14.75 47.47
C ILE A 28 -65.58 13.63 47.78
N LEU A 29 -65.58 13.07 49.00
CA LEU A 29 -64.70 11.96 49.36
C LEU A 29 -64.98 10.71 48.50
N MET A 30 -66.25 10.42 48.21
CA MET A 30 -66.64 9.30 47.36
C MET A 30 -66.20 9.51 45.90
N ASP A 31 -66.36 10.70 45.34
CA ASP A 31 -65.84 11.04 44.01
C ASP A 31 -64.31 10.99 43.95
N LEU A 32 -63.59 11.42 45.00
CA LEU A 32 -62.13 11.30 45.06
C LEU A 32 -61.66 9.83 45.07
N VAL A 33 -62.33 8.97 45.85
CA VAL A 33 -62.03 7.52 45.86
C VAL A 33 -62.35 6.90 44.51
N ARG A 34 -63.50 7.23 43.91
CA ARG A 34 -63.90 6.76 42.57
C ARG A 34 -62.91 7.22 41.50
N TYR A 35 -62.48 8.48 41.53
CA TYR A 35 -61.49 9.00 40.59
C TYR A 35 -60.17 8.24 40.68
N ASN A 36 -59.62 8.04 41.88
CA ASN A 36 -58.38 7.30 42.06
C ASN A 36 -58.48 5.84 41.59
N GLU A 37 -59.61 5.18 41.85
CA GLU A 37 -59.86 3.82 41.38
C GLU A 37 -60.02 3.79 39.85
N ALA A 38 -60.72 4.76 39.28
CA ALA A 38 -60.90 4.90 37.85
C ALA A 38 -59.57 5.10 37.11
N VAL A 39 -58.64 5.87 37.69
CA VAL A 39 -57.27 6.02 37.15
C VAL A 39 -56.54 4.68 37.13
N ARG A 40 -56.64 3.87 38.20
CA ARG A 40 -55.99 2.54 38.25
C ARG A 40 -56.58 1.56 37.24
N ILE A 41 -57.91 1.52 37.13
CA ILE A 41 -58.62 0.70 36.13
C ILE A 41 -58.21 1.13 34.72
N ALA A 42 -58.17 2.43 34.45
CA ALA A 42 -57.72 2.98 33.18
C ALA A 42 -56.26 2.61 32.85
N GLN A 43 -55.33 2.70 33.82
CA GLN A 43 -53.94 2.30 33.63
C GLN A 43 -53.80 0.81 33.33
N SER A 44 -54.48 -0.05 34.09
CA SER A 44 -54.44 -1.50 33.87
C SER A 44 -55.07 -1.90 32.53
N SER A 45 -56.16 -1.25 32.14
CA SER A 45 -56.83 -1.51 30.86
C SER A 45 -55.96 -1.05 29.69
N LEU A 46 -55.32 0.11 29.80
CA LEU A 46 -54.39 0.62 28.79
C LEU A 46 -53.19 -0.33 28.59
N LYS A 47 -52.63 -0.84 29.70
CA LYS A 47 -51.56 -1.85 29.67
C LYS A 47 -52.00 -3.10 28.90
N LEU A 48 -53.18 -3.65 29.20
CA LEU A 48 -53.72 -4.84 28.52
C LEU A 48 -53.94 -4.59 27.02
N CYS A 49 -54.38 -3.39 26.64
CA CYS A 49 -54.52 -3.00 25.25
C CYS A 49 -53.15 -2.98 24.54
N ALA A 50 -52.12 -2.40 25.17
CA ALA A 50 -50.77 -2.39 24.64
C ALA A 50 -50.18 -3.81 24.49
N GLU A 51 -50.38 -4.68 25.49
CA GLU A 51 -49.97 -6.10 25.41
C GLU A 51 -50.72 -6.85 24.29
N SER A 52 -52.00 -6.54 24.07
CA SER A 52 -52.80 -7.11 22.98
C SER A 52 -52.30 -6.66 21.60
N MET A 53 -51.85 -5.40 21.46
CA MET A 53 -51.22 -4.92 20.22
C MET A 53 -49.91 -5.64 19.95
N LEU A 54 -49.06 -5.83 20.96
CA LEU A 54 -47.81 -6.56 20.80
C LEU A 54 -48.03 -8.05 20.51
N ALA A 55 -49.16 -8.64 20.91
CA ALA A 55 -49.50 -10.01 20.54
C ALA A 55 -49.66 -10.20 19.02
N ALA A 56 -49.96 -9.12 18.27
CA ALA A 56 -50.00 -9.12 16.80
C ALA A 56 -48.61 -8.94 16.17
N TYR A 57 -47.64 -9.74 16.62
CA TYR A 57 -46.28 -9.74 16.07
C TYR A 57 -46.24 -10.28 14.63
N ASP A 58 -45.24 -9.85 13.86
CA ASP A 58 -45.01 -10.34 12.52
C ASP A 58 -44.48 -11.77 12.54
N ARG A 59 -45.25 -12.67 11.93
CA ARG A 59 -44.96 -14.10 11.93
C ARG A 59 -43.70 -14.43 11.13
N GLN A 60 -43.44 -13.73 10.03
CA GLN A 60 -42.27 -14.01 9.18
C GLN A 60 -40.98 -13.61 9.91
N MET A 61 -40.95 -12.42 10.53
CA MET A 61 -39.81 -11.99 11.34
C MET A 61 -39.52 -12.96 12.48
N LYS A 62 -40.56 -13.50 13.13
CA LYS A 62 -40.40 -14.44 14.22
C LYS A 62 -39.96 -15.83 13.80
N GLU A 63 -40.59 -16.41 12.78
CA GLU A 63 -40.33 -17.77 12.34
C GLU A 63 -39.02 -17.89 11.54
N GLN A 64 -38.70 -16.91 10.69
CA GLN A 64 -37.52 -16.97 9.83
C GLN A 64 -36.29 -16.37 10.51
N PHE A 65 -36.41 -15.22 11.17
CA PHE A 65 -35.26 -14.52 11.75
C PHE A 65 -35.20 -14.58 13.28
N GLY A 66 -36.23 -15.11 13.94
CA GLY A 66 -36.27 -15.20 15.40
C GLY A 66 -36.65 -13.91 16.12
N LEU A 67 -36.89 -12.83 15.37
CA LEU A 67 -37.09 -11.46 15.84
C LEU A 67 -38.56 -11.18 16.18
N LEU A 68 -38.81 -10.26 17.09
CA LEU A 68 -40.15 -9.82 17.45
C LEU A 68 -40.34 -8.36 17.06
N ALA A 69 -41.27 -8.11 16.16
CA ALA A 69 -41.73 -6.78 15.79
C ALA A 69 -43.23 -6.84 15.51
N MET A 70 -43.92 -5.72 15.68
CA MET A 70 -45.30 -5.61 15.25
C MET A 70 -45.37 -5.67 13.72
N HIS A 71 -46.46 -6.21 13.20
CA HIS A 71 -46.71 -6.14 11.77
C HIS A 71 -46.83 -4.66 11.34
N PRO A 72 -46.16 -4.22 10.26
CA PRO A 72 -46.23 -2.85 9.75
C PRO A 72 -47.68 -2.38 9.55
N ARG A 73 -48.06 -1.29 10.23
CA ARG A 73 -49.39 -0.67 10.16
C ARG A 73 -49.29 0.83 10.33
N GLU A 74 -50.22 1.56 9.72
CA GLU A 74 -50.34 3.00 9.94
C GLU A 74 -50.76 3.31 11.38
N ALA A 75 -50.20 4.38 11.96
CA ALA A 75 -50.50 4.80 13.34
C ALA A 75 -51.99 5.03 13.59
N ALA A 76 -52.72 5.58 12.60
CA ALA A 76 -54.17 5.78 12.69
C ALA A 76 -54.95 4.47 12.86
N SER A 77 -54.46 3.37 12.27
CA SER A 77 -55.07 2.05 12.45
C SER A 77 -54.84 1.53 13.87
N LEU A 78 -53.64 1.72 14.41
CA LEU A 78 -53.30 1.33 15.79
C LEU A 78 -54.11 2.14 16.81
N GLU A 79 -54.23 3.45 16.62
CA GLU A 79 -55.04 4.33 17.48
C GLU A 79 -56.51 3.88 17.52
N LYS A 80 -57.07 3.53 16.37
CA LYS A 80 -58.45 3.04 16.28
C LYS A 80 -58.64 1.71 17.02
N GLU A 81 -57.72 0.76 16.82
CA GLU A 81 -57.80 -0.56 17.45
C GLU A 81 -57.66 -0.46 18.97
N ILE A 82 -56.72 0.36 19.47
CA ILE A 82 -56.59 0.61 20.90
C ILE A 82 -57.79 1.37 21.46
N TYR A 83 -58.37 2.33 20.72
CA TYR A 83 -59.59 3.02 21.15
C TYR A 83 -60.75 2.04 21.36
N GLU A 84 -60.95 1.10 20.43
CA GLU A 84 -61.98 0.06 20.52
C GLU A 84 -61.70 -0.87 21.72
N LEU A 85 -60.50 -1.44 21.81
CA LEU A 85 -60.11 -2.33 22.91
C LEU A 85 -60.22 -1.65 24.29
N LEU A 86 -59.81 -0.39 24.39
CA LEU A 86 -59.86 0.35 25.65
C LEU A 86 -61.30 0.67 26.04
N SER A 87 -62.15 1.01 25.06
CA SER A 87 -63.57 1.28 25.31
C SER A 87 -64.29 0.02 25.79
N ASP A 88 -64.00 -1.13 25.18
CA ASP A 88 -64.57 -2.41 25.57
C ASP A 88 -64.06 -2.84 26.95
N ASN A 89 -62.76 -2.72 27.22
CA ASN A 89 -62.18 -3.09 28.53
C ASN A 89 -62.68 -2.21 29.69
N LEU A 90 -63.04 -0.95 29.41
CA LEU A 90 -63.55 -0.02 30.42
C LEU A 90 -65.07 -0.08 30.58
N THR A 91 -65.79 -0.71 29.67
CA THR A 91 -67.25 -0.86 29.76
C THR A 91 -67.61 -2.28 30.16
N PRO A 92 -68.29 -2.50 31.30
CA PRO A 92 -68.65 -3.85 31.72
C PRO A 92 -69.67 -4.48 30.75
N GLU A 93 -69.34 -5.65 30.19
CA GLU A 93 -70.26 -6.40 29.33
C GLU A 93 -71.47 -6.96 30.10
N ASN A 94 -72.65 -6.86 29.48
CA ASN A 94 -73.91 -7.34 30.02
C ASN A 94 -74.12 -8.84 29.74
N ALA A 95 -73.90 -9.71 30.72
CA ALA A 95 -74.38 -11.10 30.62
C ALA A 95 -75.87 -11.25 31.01
N ASP A 96 -76.40 -10.43 31.94
CA ASP A 96 -77.80 -10.51 32.40
C ASP A 96 -78.39 -9.13 32.85
N GLY A 97 -77.80 -8.02 32.41
CA GLY A 97 -78.37 -6.67 32.58
C GLY A 97 -78.40 -6.09 34.00
N ASN A 98 -77.67 -6.66 34.96
CA ASN A 98 -77.70 -6.24 36.37
C ASN A 98 -76.36 -5.69 36.92
N VAL A 99 -75.41 -5.31 36.06
CA VAL A 99 -74.18 -4.64 36.50
C VAL A 99 -74.37 -3.13 36.43
N THR A 100 -74.33 -2.47 37.59
CA THR A 100 -74.36 -1.00 37.64
C THR A 100 -73.00 -0.48 37.21
N ASP A 101 -72.93 0.21 36.07
CA ASP A 101 -71.71 0.92 35.68
C ASP A 101 -71.49 2.12 36.61
N LEU A 102 -70.55 1.93 37.54
CA LEU A 102 -70.22 2.88 38.59
C LEU A 102 -69.37 4.05 38.10
N PHE A 103 -68.74 3.97 36.91
CA PHE A 103 -67.78 4.99 36.46
C PHE A 103 -68.20 5.65 35.14
N ARG A 104 -68.89 4.93 34.26
CA ARG A 104 -69.33 5.41 32.94
C ARG A 104 -68.19 6.01 32.15
N PHE A 105 -67.15 5.21 31.99
CA PHE A 105 -65.96 5.58 31.24
C PHE A 105 -66.32 5.99 29.81
N LYS A 106 -65.70 7.07 29.34
CA LYS A 106 -65.81 7.55 27.96
C LYS A 106 -64.42 7.86 27.45
N VAL A 107 -63.91 7.02 26.54
CA VAL A 107 -62.64 7.28 25.85
C VAL A 107 -62.85 8.42 24.84
N ARG A 108 -62.07 9.49 24.95
CA ARG A 108 -62.15 10.67 24.08
C ARG A 108 -61.25 10.54 22.88
N ARG A 109 -59.99 10.20 23.15
CA ARG A 109 -58.92 10.08 22.17
C ARG A 109 -57.91 9.06 22.68
N VAL A 110 -57.26 8.40 21.74
CA VAL A 110 -56.05 7.63 21.97
C VAL A 110 -55.00 8.17 21.01
N GLU A 111 -53.76 8.24 21.47
CA GLU A 111 -52.59 8.55 20.67
C GLU A 111 -51.63 7.37 20.79
N VAL A 112 -51.12 6.90 19.65
CA VAL A 112 -50.20 5.77 19.60
C VAL A 112 -48.96 6.17 18.83
N ILE A 113 -47.80 6.00 19.46
CA ILE A 113 -46.49 6.26 18.87
C ILE A 113 -45.70 4.95 18.88
N PRO A 114 -45.63 4.23 17.75
CA PRO A 114 -44.65 3.15 17.58
C PRO A 114 -43.23 3.73 17.64
N TYR A 115 -42.34 3.11 18.40
CA TYR A 115 -40.96 3.56 18.52
C TYR A 115 -40.03 2.35 18.65
N TYR A 116 -38.76 2.56 18.33
CA TYR A 116 -37.77 1.50 18.09
C TYR A 116 -38.18 0.60 16.92
N ASN A 117 -37.29 0.45 15.93
CA ASN A 117 -37.54 -0.41 14.77
C ASN A 117 -36.32 -1.28 14.47
N LEU A 118 -36.53 -2.33 13.65
CA LEU A 118 -35.48 -3.30 13.33
C LEU A 118 -34.36 -2.76 12.44
N SER A 119 -34.49 -1.56 11.83
CA SER A 119 -33.36 -0.90 11.16
C SER A 119 -32.37 -0.28 12.17
N GLU A 120 -32.81 -0.01 13.41
CA GLU A 120 -31.95 0.57 14.44
C GLU A 120 -30.95 -0.46 14.99
N PRO A 121 -29.63 -0.21 14.88
CA PRO A 121 -28.62 -1.23 15.14
C PRO A 121 -28.67 -1.85 16.54
N TYR A 122 -28.87 -1.03 17.57
CA TYR A 122 -28.92 -1.50 18.95
C TYR A 122 -30.17 -2.36 19.24
N VAL A 123 -31.30 -2.08 18.56
CA VAL A 123 -32.54 -2.86 18.72
C VAL A 123 -32.32 -4.26 18.15
N LEU A 124 -31.80 -4.33 16.92
CA LEU A 124 -31.54 -5.58 16.24
C LEU A 124 -30.48 -6.41 16.97
N GLU A 125 -29.38 -5.78 17.39
CA GLU A 125 -28.32 -6.45 18.15
C GLU A 125 -28.85 -7.02 19.48
N GLN A 126 -29.68 -6.26 20.20
CA GLN A 126 -30.27 -6.72 21.46
C GLN A 126 -31.21 -7.92 21.24
N GLN A 127 -32.08 -7.87 20.22
CA GLN A 127 -32.99 -8.98 19.93
C GLN A 127 -32.23 -10.24 19.50
N VAL A 128 -31.22 -10.09 18.63
CA VAL A 128 -30.37 -11.21 18.21
C VAL A 128 -29.63 -11.80 19.41
N ALA A 129 -29.04 -10.96 20.26
CA ALA A 129 -28.31 -11.43 21.44
C ALA A 129 -29.22 -12.19 22.42
N GLU A 130 -30.41 -11.67 22.75
CA GLU A 130 -31.36 -12.36 23.64
C GLU A 130 -31.93 -13.64 23.00
N PHE A 131 -32.15 -13.64 21.67
CA PHE A 131 -32.55 -14.83 20.93
C PHE A 131 -31.48 -15.93 21.02
N MET A 132 -30.21 -15.57 20.85
CA MET A 132 -29.09 -16.51 20.85
C MET A 132 -28.63 -16.94 22.24
N LYS A 133 -28.86 -16.14 23.28
CA LYS A 133 -28.47 -16.44 24.67
C LYS A 133 -28.90 -17.83 25.17
N TYR A 134 -30.01 -18.35 24.65
CA TYR A 134 -30.54 -19.68 25.01
C TYR A 134 -30.56 -20.68 23.85
N ARG A 135 -30.14 -20.27 22.65
CA ARG A 135 -30.23 -21.07 21.40
C ARG A 135 -28.89 -21.32 20.73
N ALA A 136 -27.91 -20.43 20.94
CA ALA A 136 -26.55 -20.66 20.48
C ALA A 136 -26.09 -22.02 21.00
N PRO A 137 -25.55 -22.91 20.15
CA PRO A 137 -24.92 -24.12 20.63
C PRO A 137 -23.78 -23.71 21.55
N VAL A 138 -23.97 -23.82 22.88
CA VAL A 138 -22.96 -23.45 23.89
C VAL A 138 -21.63 -24.13 23.56
N GLN A 139 -21.71 -25.34 23.00
CA GLN A 139 -20.57 -26.09 22.48
C GLN A 139 -19.84 -25.35 21.36
N ALA A 140 -20.53 -24.89 20.30
CA ALA A 140 -19.91 -24.18 19.17
C ALA A 140 -19.22 -22.87 19.61
N VAL A 141 -19.88 -22.08 20.47
CA VAL A 141 -19.30 -20.84 21.01
C VAL A 141 -18.08 -21.14 21.90
N SER A 142 -18.17 -22.15 22.76
CA SER A 142 -17.05 -22.54 23.64
C SER A 142 -15.85 -23.11 22.88
N GLU A 143 -16.11 -23.91 21.84
CA GLU A 143 -15.08 -24.51 21.00
C GLU A 143 -14.35 -23.43 20.19
N PHE A 144 -15.11 -22.53 19.55
CA PHE A 144 -14.53 -21.42 18.82
C PHE A 144 -13.72 -20.48 19.73
N LEU A 145 -14.17 -20.25 20.96
CA LEU A 145 -13.43 -19.42 21.92
C LEU A 145 -12.07 -20.02 22.30
N GLU A 146 -11.96 -21.34 22.41
CA GLU A 146 -10.66 -22.03 22.62
C GLU A 146 -9.78 -21.97 21.36
N LYS A 147 -10.36 -22.13 20.16
CA LYS A 147 -9.66 -21.91 18.88
C LYS A 147 -9.12 -20.47 18.81
N LEU A 148 -9.93 -19.47 19.17
CA LEU A 148 -9.57 -18.05 19.15
C LEU A 148 -8.42 -17.69 20.11
N LYS A 149 -8.42 -18.24 21.34
CA LYS A 149 -7.29 -18.10 22.27
C LYS A 149 -6.01 -18.71 21.70
N SER A 150 -6.12 -19.86 21.06
CA SER A 150 -4.98 -20.53 20.44
C SER A 150 -4.43 -19.71 19.27
N MET A 151 -5.32 -19.18 18.42
CA MET A 151 -4.93 -18.30 17.29
C MET A 151 -4.25 -17.02 17.75
N THR A 152 -4.75 -16.36 18.81
CA THR A 152 -4.14 -15.10 19.31
C THR A 152 -2.76 -15.34 19.92
N ASN A 153 -2.55 -16.45 20.63
CA ASN A 153 -1.23 -16.83 21.12
C ASN A 153 -0.27 -17.14 19.97
N LEU A 154 -0.70 -17.93 18.98
CA LEU A 154 0.13 -18.26 17.81
C LEU A 154 0.42 -17.04 16.94
N ALA A 155 -0.54 -16.14 16.74
CA ALA A 155 -0.33 -14.91 15.99
C ALA A 155 0.77 -14.02 16.63
N ARG A 156 0.85 -14.00 17.96
CA ARG A 156 1.95 -13.33 18.69
C ARG A 156 3.31 -13.98 18.42
N GLU A 157 3.36 -15.31 18.29
CA GLU A 157 4.58 -15.97 17.83
C GLU A 157 4.90 -15.60 16.38
N GLY A 158 3.88 -15.44 15.52
CA GLY A 158 4.06 -15.01 14.12
C GLY A 158 4.67 -13.62 14.00
N GLU A 159 4.34 -12.71 14.92
CA GLU A 159 4.95 -11.38 15.04
C GLU A 159 6.48 -11.47 15.21
N ILE A 160 7.00 -12.51 15.88
CA ILE A 160 8.45 -12.72 16.04
C ILE A 160 9.11 -12.91 14.68
N ALA A 161 8.51 -13.72 13.78
CA ALA A 161 9.02 -13.92 12.44
C ALA A 161 8.95 -12.62 11.62
N GLU A 162 7.83 -11.91 11.65
CA GLU A 162 7.62 -10.64 10.95
C GLU A 162 8.67 -9.58 11.35
N ARG A 163 8.84 -9.36 12.66
CA ARG A 163 9.82 -8.40 13.19
C ARG A 163 11.25 -8.81 12.90
N ASN A 164 11.57 -10.11 12.93
CA ASN A 164 12.89 -10.60 12.55
C ASN A 164 13.18 -10.35 11.05
N ILE A 165 12.19 -10.52 10.17
CA ILE A 165 12.31 -10.18 8.74
C ILE A 165 12.57 -8.68 8.56
N ALA A 166 11.80 -7.84 9.26
CA ALA A 166 11.96 -6.38 9.21
C ALA A 166 13.36 -5.95 9.69
N LEU A 167 13.84 -6.56 10.76
CA LEU A 167 15.18 -6.33 11.29
C LEU A 167 16.26 -6.74 10.28
N ASP A 168 16.14 -7.90 9.63
CA ASP A 168 17.11 -8.35 8.62
C ASP A 168 17.18 -7.39 7.42
N LYS A 169 16.04 -6.84 6.97
CA LYS A 169 16.00 -5.79 5.92
C LYS A 169 16.73 -4.52 6.36
N LEU A 170 16.47 -4.06 7.59
CA LEU A 170 17.13 -2.87 8.16
C LEU A 170 18.65 -3.07 8.28
N LEU A 171 19.09 -4.24 8.76
CA LEU A 171 20.51 -4.58 8.91
C LEU A 171 21.25 -4.61 7.56
N ASN A 172 20.61 -5.13 6.51
CA ASN A 172 21.18 -5.13 5.18
C ASN A 172 21.29 -3.70 4.59
N GLY A 173 20.27 -2.87 4.78
CA GLY A 173 20.31 -1.45 4.39
C GLY A 173 21.42 -0.68 5.12
N LEU A 174 21.54 -0.91 6.43
CA LEU A 174 22.61 -0.34 7.26
C LEU A 174 23.99 -0.73 6.76
N ARG A 175 24.21 -2.01 6.42
CA ARG A 175 25.49 -2.50 5.89
C ARG A 175 25.90 -1.80 4.59
N ALA A 176 24.97 -1.63 3.65
CA ALA A 176 25.23 -0.95 2.38
C ALA A 176 25.73 0.48 2.62
N ASP A 177 25.05 1.24 3.48
CA ASP A 177 25.45 2.61 3.83
C ASP A 177 26.80 2.65 4.54
N MET A 178 27.10 1.67 5.41
CA MET A 178 28.39 1.57 6.11
C MET A 178 29.53 1.39 5.11
N ILE A 179 29.33 0.57 4.09
CA ILE A 179 30.34 0.32 3.03
C ILE A 179 30.59 1.60 2.25
N TYR A 180 29.53 2.26 1.77
CA TYR A 180 29.67 3.49 0.99
C TYR A 180 30.33 4.59 1.82
N PHE A 181 29.95 4.73 3.08
CA PHE A 181 30.56 5.68 3.99
C PHE A 181 32.06 5.38 4.19
N ALA A 182 32.41 4.15 4.57
CA ALA A 182 33.79 3.77 4.85
C ALA A 182 34.72 3.90 3.63
N LEU A 183 34.28 3.40 2.47
CA LEU A 183 35.09 3.41 1.26
C LEU A 183 35.21 4.83 0.67
N LEU A 184 34.17 5.66 0.79
CA LEU A 184 34.25 7.07 0.39
C LEU A 184 35.29 7.83 1.24
N LEU A 185 35.26 7.62 2.56
CA LEU A 185 36.24 8.20 3.48
C LEU A 185 37.66 7.73 3.15
N ASP A 186 37.86 6.42 3.04
CA ASP A 186 39.20 5.84 2.92
C ASP A 186 39.82 6.01 1.52
N GLN A 187 39.06 5.69 0.46
CA GLN A 187 39.61 5.59 -0.89
C GLN A 187 39.52 6.89 -1.68
N LYS A 188 38.49 7.71 -1.47
CA LYS A 188 38.25 8.91 -2.29
C LYS A 188 38.64 10.19 -1.56
N MET A 189 38.14 10.42 -0.34
CA MET A 189 38.38 11.68 0.38
C MET A 189 39.84 11.91 0.77
N LYS A 190 40.61 10.85 1.03
CA LYS A 190 42.07 10.95 1.29
C LYS A 190 42.89 11.39 0.08
N GLN A 191 42.34 11.33 -1.15
CA GLN A 191 43.01 11.80 -2.37
C GLN A 191 42.82 13.30 -2.63
N ILE A 192 42.39 14.06 -1.63
CA ILE A 192 42.30 15.52 -1.74
C ILE A 192 43.65 16.10 -2.14
N ASN A 193 43.62 17.07 -3.06
CA ASN A 193 44.80 17.73 -3.61
C ASN A 193 45.82 16.77 -4.27
N LYS A 194 45.37 15.60 -4.73
CA LYS A 194 46.21 14.60 -5.37
C LYS A 194 45.52 14.01 -6.60
N THR A 195 46.30 13.71 -7.62
CA THR A 195 45.91 12.95 -8.81
C THR A 195 46.98 11.90 -9.10
N ASP A 196 46.76 11.02 -10.08
CA ASP A 196 47.77 10.05 -10.51
C ASP A 196 49.09 10.69 -10.97
N ARG A 197 49.04 11.97 -11.38
CA ARG A 197 50.18 12.70 -11.93
C ARG A 197 50.82 13.70 -10.96
N PHE A 198 50.06 14.23 -10.00
CA PHE A 198 50.48 15.34 -9.16
C PHE A 198 50.09 15.15 -7.69
N ASP A 199 51.03 15.39 -6.78
CA ASP A 199 50.85 15.43 -5.33
C ASP A 199 51.87 16.42 -4.72
N PRO A 200 51.46 17.63 -4.28
CA PRO A 200 50.12 18.21 -4.34
C PRO A 200 49.75 18.83 -5.70
N LEU A 201 48.50 18.63 -6.14
CA LEU A 201 47.92 19.18 -7.37
C LEU A 201 47.96 20.72 -7.40
N SER A 202 47.56 21.37 -6.30
CA SER A 202 47.49 22.83 -6.17
C SER A 202 48.82 23.50 -6.48
N GLN A 203 49.92 22.94 -5.97
CA GLN A 203 51.27 23.48 -6.18
C GLN A 203 51.69 23.36 -7.64
N ALA A 204 51.48 22.19 -8.26
CA ALA A 204 51.81 21.98 -9.66
C ALA A 204 51.06 22.96 -10.58
N ILE A 205 49.78 23.22 -10.29
CA ILE A 205 48.97 24.18 -11.03
C ILE A 205 49.46 25.61 -10.81
N ILE A 206 49.72 26.02 -9.57
CA ILE A 206 50.26 27.36 -9.27
C ILE A 206 51.58 27.61 -9.98
N ASP A 207 52.48 26.63 -10.02
CA ASP A 207 53.79 26.76 -10.66
C ASP A 207 53.66 26.88 -12.19
N ALA A 208 52.77 26.09 -12.80
CA ALA A 208 52.48 26.18 -14.22
C ALA A 208 51.82 27.51 -14.62
N VAL A 209 50.86 28.00 -13.84
CA VAL A 209 50.21 29.31 -14.06
C VAL A 209 51.22 30.44 -13.92
N ASN A 210 52.13 30.39 -12.93
CA ASN A 210 53.22 31.36 -12.78
C ASN A 210 54.12 31.40 -14.01
N ALA A 211 54.52 30.24 -14.53
CA ALA A 211 55.36 30.15 -15.72
C ALA A 211 54.67 30.74 -16.97
N ASN A 212 53.37 30.47 -17.13
CA ASN A 212 52.56 31.05 -18.19
C ASN A 212 52.44 32.57 -18.05
N ASN A 213 52.22 33.11 -16.84
CA ASN A 213 52.16 34.56 -16.61
C ASN A 213 53.47 35.26 -16.95
N TRP A 214 54.60 34.65 -16.60
CA TRP A 214 55.91 35.18 -16.97
C TRP A 214 56.08 35.20 -18.49
N SER A 215 55.74 34.10 -19.15
CA SER A 215 55.83 33.99 -20.61
C SER A 215 54.89 34.97 -21.33
N GLU A 216 53.69 35.19 -20.78
CA GLU A 216 52.73 36.19 -21.25
C GLU A 216 53.31 37.61 -21.15
N MET A 217 53.96 37.93 -20.03
CA MET A 217 54.58 39.24 -19.81
C MET A 217 55.72 39.52 -20.80
N GLU A 218 56.52 38.50 -21.15
CA GLU A 218 57.62 38.62 -22.11
C GLU A 218 57.16 38.89 -23.55
N VAL A 219 55.97 38.43 -23.95
CA VAL A 219 55.44 38.59 -25.31
C VAL A 219 54.59 39.86 -25.50
N ARG A 220 54.36 40.65 -24.45
CA ARG A 220 53.55 41.87 -24.52
C ARG A 220 54.13 42.89 -25.49
N PRO A 221 53.30 43.61 -26.26
CA PRO A 221 53.80 44.67 -27.13
C PRO A 221 54.32 45.85 -26.30
N THR A 222 55.33 46.54 -26.82
CA THR A 222 55.86 47.76 -26.21
C THR A 222 55.02 48.98 -26.58
N GLN A 223 55.04 50.03 -25.75
CA GLN A 223 54.39 51.30 -26.08
C GLN A 223 54.94 51.91 -27.38
N GLU A 224 56.23 51.72 -27.66
CA GLU A 224 56.85 52.11 -28.93
C GLU A 224 56.20 51.42 -30.13
N THR A 225 55.86 50.13 -30.01
CA THR A 225 55.17 49.37 -31.06
C THR A 225 53.78 49.95 -31.34
N ILE A 226 53.03 50.29 -30.29
CA ILE A 226 51.70 50.90 -30.41
C ILE A 226 51.78 52.31 -31.02
N ASN A 227 52.74 53.13 -30.57
CA ASN A 227 52.96 54.46 -31.13
C ASN A 227 53.29 54.38 -32.61
N ALA A 228 54.18 53.46 -33.01
CA ALA A 228 54.56 53.28 -34.40
C ALA A 228 53.40 52.79 -35.29
N ILE A 229 52.44 52.03 -34.74
CA ILE A 229 51.20 51.66 -35.43
C ILE A 229 50.32 52.90 -35.63
N ASN A 230 50.11 53.70 -34.57
CA ASN A 230 49.27 54.89 -34.62
C ASN A 230 49.86 56.00 -35.52
N GLU A 231 51.18 56.19 -35.53
CA GLU A 231 51.87 57.06 -36.48
C GLU A 231 51.61 56.61 -37.92
N LYS A 232 51.70 55.30 -38.18
CA LYS A 232 51.45 54.74 -39.52
C LYS A 232 49.97 54.78 -39.91
N MET A 233 49.04 54.69 -38.94
CA MET A 233 47.61 54.95 -39.13
C MET A 233 47.34 56.40 -39.54
N ALA A 234 48.02 57.37 -38.91
CA ALA A 234 47.92 58.77 -39.28
C ALA A 234 48.48 59.05 -40.69
N GLU A 235 49.60 58.42 -41.05
CA GLU A 235 50.14 58.47 -42.42
C GLU A 235 49.15 57.87 -43.43
N TYR A 236 48.56 56.71 -43.12
CA TYR A 236 47.53 56.08 -43.95
C TYR A 236 46.33 57.01 -44.16
N ARG A 237 45.85 57.67 -43.11
CA ARG A 237 44.76 58.64 -43.18
C ARG A 237 45.08 59.80 -44.11
N ASN A 238 46.27 60.41 -43.97
CA ASN A 238 46.66 61.54 -44.82
C ASN A 238 46.73 61.14 -46.30
N VAL A 239 47.38 60.01 -46.61
CA VAL A 239 47.49 59.50 -47.99
C VAL A 239 46.13 59.07 -48.53
N LYS A 240 45.20 58.62 -47.68
CA LYS A 240 43.82 58.29 -48.08
C LYS A 240 43.03 59.53 -48.48
N ILE A 241 43.19 60.64 -47.77
CA ILE A 241 42.58 61.93 -48.14
C ILE A 241 43.12 62.39 -49.50
N GLU A 242 44.44 62.36 -49.68
CA GLU A 242 45.07 62.69 -50.98
C GLU A 242 44.60 61.76 -52.09
N PHE A 243 44.36 60.48 -51.79
CA PHE A 243 43.82 59.51 -52.74
C PHE A 243 42.39 59.85 -53.16
N GLU A 244 41.53 60.23 -52.20
CA GLU A 244 40.15 60.65 -52.46
C GLU A 244 40.14 61.94 -53.31
N GLU A 245 40.96 62.93 -52.97
CA GLU A 245 41.09 64.17 -53.75
C GLU A 245 41.63 63.91 -55.17
N ALA A 246 42.65 63.07 -55.33
CA ALA A 246 43.21 62.72 -56.64
C ALA A 246 42.24 61.88 -57.48
N LYS A 247 41.42 61.03 -56.84
CA LYS A 247 40.37 60.26 -57.48
C LYS A 247 39.28 61.18 -58.01
N ASP A 248 38.79 62.12 -57.19
CA ASP A 248 37.76 63.08 -57.57
C ASP A 248 38.26 64.00 -58.71
N ALA A 249 39.50 64.45 -58.63
CA ALA A 249 40.13 65.24 -59.69
C ALA A 249 40.24 64.46 -61.01
N TYR A 250 40.59 63.17 -60.96
CA TYR A 250 40.61 62.29 -62.13
C TYR A 250 39.21 62.04 -62.69
N GLU A 251 38.21 61.75 -61.85
CA GLU A 251 36.82 61.54 -62.28
C GLU A 251 36.25 62.80 -62.95
N SER A 252 36.52 63.98 -62.39
CA SER A 252 36.12 65.26 -62.99
C SER A 252 36.86 65.54 -64.31
N ALA A 253 38.16 65.29 -64.38
CA ALA A 253 38.93 65.45 -65.62
C ALA A 253 38.45 64.48 -66.71
N LYS A 254 38.14 63.23 -66.33
CA LYS A 254 37.57 62.20 -67.21
C LYS A 254 36.21 62.62 -67.74
N GLU A 255 35.31 63.13 -66.89
CA GLU A 255 33.98 63.58 -67.32
C GLU A 255 34.07 64.75 -68.30
N THR A 256 34.89 65.76 -68.01
CA THR A 256 35.08 66.90 -68.92
C THR A 256 35.76 66.50 -70.23
N PHE A 257 36.64 65.50 -70.20
CA PHE A 257 37.21 64.91 -71.41
C PHE A 257 36.15 64.14 -72.21
N SER A 258 35.34 63.30 -71.57
CA SER A 258 34.24 62.56 -72.22
C SER A 258 33.28 63.49 -72.97
N GLN A 259 32.92 64.65 -72.38
CA GLN A 259 32.05 65.63 -73.05
C GLN A 259 32.67 66.22 -74.32
N VAL A 260 33.98 66.49 -74.31
CA VAL A 260 34.69 67.02 -75.49
C VAL A 260 34.95 65.90 -76.50
N GLU A 261 35.19 64.68 -76.04
CA GLU A 261 35.35 63.49 -76.87
C GLU A 261 34.07 63.12 -77.61
N GLU A 262 32.91 63.16 -76.94
CA GLU A 262 31.60 62.96 -77.58
C GLU A 262 31.33 64.00 -78.66
N ARG A 263 31.58 65.29 -78.38
CA ARG A 263 31.43 66.36 -79.38
C ARG A 263 32.40 66.21 -80.55
N MET A 264 33.65 65.82 -80.26
CA MET A 264 34.65 65.55 -81.29
C MET A 264 34.26 64.35 -82.15
N ASN A 265 33.67 63.31 -81.54
CA ASN A 265 33.20 62.14 -82.25
C ASN A 265 31.94 62.45 -83.08
N ASP A 266 30.95 63.19 -82.54
CA ASP A 266 29.78 63.69 -83.29
C ASP A 266 30.19 64.52 -84.50
N LEU A 267 31.13 65.46 -84.31
CA LEU A 267 31.63 66.28 -85.42
C LEU A 267 32.37 65.46 -86.47
N LYS A 268 33.14 64.44 -86.06
CA LYS A 268 33.81 63.51 -86.99
C LYS A 268 32.83 62.60 -87.71
N GLU A 269 31.80 62.12 -87.03
CA GLU A 269 30.74 61.30 -87.63
C GLU A 269 29.93 62.11 -88.63
N ARG A 270 29.51 63.33 -88.28
CA ARG A 270 28.84 64.27 -89.19
C ARG A 270 29.73 64.72 -90.35
N LEU A 271 31.05 64.81 -90.14
CA LEU A 271 32.02 65.06 -91.21
C LEU A 271 32.07 63.87 -92.18
N GLU A 272 32.11 62.63 -91.68
CA GLU A 272 32.07 61.43 -92.51
C GLU A 272 30.71 61.28 -93.23
N GLU A 273 29.59 61.57 -92.56
CA GLU A 273 28.26 61.62 -93.18
C GLU A 273 28.20 62.68 -94.29
N ALA A 274 28.71 63.89 -94.06
CA ALA A 274 28.78 64.96 -95.06
C ALA A 274 29.72 64.63 -96.23
N LYS A 275 30.81 63.90 -95.99
CA LYS A 275 31.70 63.38 -97.04
C LYS A 275 31.04 62.26 -97.84
N SER A 276 30.26 61.40 -97.20
CA SER A 276 29.49 60.33 -97.86
C SER A 276 28.30 60.86 -98.68
N SER A 277 27.63 61.93 -98.22
CA SER A 277 26.54 62.58 -98.96
C SER A 277 27.06 63.37 -100.17
N LYS A 278 28.27 63.93 -100.09
CA LYS A 278 28.99 64.47 -101.26
C LYS A 278 29.33 63.39 -102.29
N GLY A 279 29.68 62.18 -101.86
CA GLY A 279 30.00 61.05 -102.74
C GLY A 279 28.77 60.44 -103.46
N SER A 280 27.55 60.74 -103.03
CA SER A 280 26.31 60.24 -103.65
C SER A 280 25.61 61.26 -104.57
N SER A 281 25.96 62.55 -104.50
CA SER A 281 25.48 63.58 -105.43
C SER A 281 26.36 63.75 -106.69
N GLU A 282 27.51 63.08 -106.75
CA GLU A 282 28.39 63.06 -107.95
C GLU A 282 27.86 62.14 -109.08
N GLU A 283 26.79 61.35 -108.86
CA GLU A 283 26.23 60.41 -109.86
C GLU A 283 25.07 60.94 -110.72
N GLU A 284 24.44 62.09 -110.41
CA GLU A 284 23.37 62.65 -111.27
C GLU A 284 23.61 64.13 -111.58
N GLY A 285 24.09 64.38 -112.81
CA GLY A 285 24.46 65.70 -113.29
C GLY A 285 23.26 66.62 -113.54
N GLU A 286 23.06 67.57 -112.63
CA GLU A 286 22.55 68.91 -112.89
C GLU A 286 23.27 69.89 -111.95
N GLU A 287 23.95 70.90 -112.53
CA GLU A 287 24.73 71.93 -111.82
C GLU A 287 23.80 72.84 -111.00
N GLN A 288 23.49 72.43 -109.77
CA GLN A 288 22.96 73.30 -108.71
C GLN A 288 23.64 72.98 -107.36
N ASP A 289 24.38 73.98 -106.86
CA ASP A 289 24.96 74.17 -105.52
C ASP A 289 25.70 72.99 -104.84
N THR A 290 26.71 72.46 -105.53
CA THR A 290 27.87 71.80 -104.87
C THR A 290 28.61 72.72 -103.87
N SER A 291 28.34 74.02 -103.92
CA SER A 291 28.86 75.05 -103.01
C SER A 291 28.40 74.87 -101.55
N GLU A 292 27.14 74.44 -101.30
CA GLU A 292 26.63 74.32 -99.91
C GLU A 292 27.20 73.10 -99.18
N ALA A 293 27.38 71.96 -99.85
CA ALA A 293 27.99 70.76 -99.27
C ALA A 293 29.50 70.94 -99.02
N ASP A 294 30.23 71.60 -99.94
CA ASP A 294 31.66 71.91 -99.75
C ASP A 294 31.90 72.95 -98.66
N THR A 295 31.01 73.95 -98.52
CA THR A 295 31.08 74.87 -97.38
C THR A 295 30.68 74.21 -96.06
N ALA A 296 29.79 73.22 -96.05
CA ALA A 296 29.46 72.45 -94.85
C ALA A 296 30.64 71.57 -94.38
N ILE A 297 31.33 70.87 -95.30
CA ILE A 297 32.55 70.10 -94.99
C ILE A 297 33.66 71.03 -94.49
N GLN A 298 33.93 72.15 -95.19
CA GLN A 298 34.94 73.11 -94.74
C GLN A 298 34.63 73.72 -93.37
N LYS A 299 33.35 73.95 -93.06
CA LYS A 299 32.92 74.41 -91.72
C LYS A 299 33.16 73.34 -90.67
N LEU A 300 32.79 72.08 -90.92
CA LEU A 300 33.02 70.96 -90.00
C LEU A 300 34.52 70.69 -89.79
N GLU A 301 35.34 70.74 -90.84
CA GLU A 301 36.81 70.59 -90.73
C GLU A 301 37.46 71.76 -89.97
N ALA A 302 36.97 72.98 -90.17
CA ALA A 302 37.40 74.15 -89.39
C ALA A 302 36.97 74.05 -87.93
N GLU A 303 35.79 73.51 -87.63
CA GLU A 303 35.26 73.34 -86.29
C GLU A 303 35.99 72.22 -85.52
N ILE A 304 36.30 71.10 -86.19
CA ILE A 304 37.18 70.05 -85.67
C ILE A 304 38.58 70.60 -85.42
N SER A 305 39.15 71.35 -86.36
CA SER A 305 40.49 71.96 -86.19
C SER A 305 40.52 72.96 -85.04
N ARG A 306 39.40 73.63 -84.76
CA ARG A 306 39.26 74.56 -83.63
C ARG A 306 39.05 73.84 -82.30
N LEU A 307 38.39 72.68 -82.28
CA LEU A 307 38.17 71.86 -81.09
C LEU A 307 39.35 70.94 -80.77
N GLN A 308 40.21 70.62 -81.73
CA GLN A 308 41.38 69.74 -81.58
C GLN A 308 42.37 70.18 -80.46
N PRO A 309 42.69 71.49 -80.30
CA PRO A 309 43.52 71.95 -79.19
C PRO A 309 42.86 71.72 -77.82
N GLU A 310 41.54 71.90 -77.73
CA GLU A 310 40.76 71.65 -76.50
C GLU A 310 40.70 70.16 -76.17
N TYR A 311 40.47 69.30 -77.16
CA TYR A 311 40.53 67.84 -77.02
C TYR A 311 41.90 67.39 -76.51
N ASN A 312 42.98 67.85 -77.13
CA ASN A 312 44.34 67.50 -76.73
C ASN A 312 44.67 68.00 -75.31
N ALA A 313 44.24 69.22 -74.95
CA ALA A 313 44.45 69.78 -73.62
C ALA A 313 43.67 69.02 -72.53
N LYS A 314 42.40 68.67 -72.79
CA LYS A 314 41.57 67.89 -71.85
C LYS A 314 42.05 66.45 -71.71
N LYS A 315 42.49 65.82 -72.80
CA LYS A 315 43.13 64.50 -72.77
C LYS A 315 44.42 64.51 -71.94
N ALA A 316 45.29 65.48 -72.18
CA ALA A 316 46.54 65.63 -71.41
C ALA A 316 46.26 65.91 -69.92
N ALA A 317 45.22 66.70 -69.61
CA ALA A 317 44.79 66.93 -68.23
C ALA A 317 44.26 65.65 -67.55
N MET A 318 43.45 64.84 -68.27
CA MET A 318 42.99 63.54 -67.79
C MET A 318 44.14 62.56 -67.58
N ASP A 319 45.06 62.44 -68.54
CA ASP A 319 46.23 61.56 -68.44
C ASP A 319 47.14 61.96 -67.27
N SER A 320 47.33 63.28 -67.06
CA SER A 320 48.09 63.81 -65.92
C SER A 320 47.39 63.54 -64.58
N ALA A 321 46.06 63.70 -64.50
CA ALA A 321 45.28 63.39 -63.31
C ALA A 321 45.27 61.88 -63.00
N TRP A 322 45.23 61.03 -64.05
CA TRP A 322 45.35 59.58 -63.93
C TRP A 322 46.72 59.16 -63.40
N GLN A 323 47.82 59.77 -63.90
CA GLN A 323 49.16 59.52 -63.38
C GLN A 323 49.29 59.92 -61.90
N ALA A 324 48.74 61.08 -61.51
CA ALA A 324 48.71 61.51 -60.11
C ALA A 324 47.89 60.54 -59.23
N TYR A 325 46.69 60.15 -59.68
CA TYR A 325 45.85 59.16 -59.01
C TYR A 325 46.56 57.80 -58.86
N GLN A 326 47.22 57.30 -59.91
CA GLN A 326 47.98 56.06 -59.88
C GLN A 326 49.18 56.14 -58.92
N GLN A 327 49.85 57.29 -58.84
CA GLN A 327 50.95 57.49 -57.92
C GLN A 327 50.45 57.43 -56.47
N VAL A 328 49.39 58.18 -56.13
CA VAL A 328 48.82 58.20 -54.78
C VAL A 328 48.16 56.86 -54.42
N SER A 329 47.53 56.16 -55.37
CA SER A 329 46.99 54.80 -55.19
C SER A 329 48.10 53.80 -54.84
N ASN A 330 49.25 53.87 -55.52
CA ASN A 330 50.40 53.04 -55.19
C ASN A 330 51.00 53.38 -53.82
N GLN A 331 51.07 54.67 -53.48
CA GLN A 331 51.50 55.12 -52.15
C GLN A 331 50.56 54.62 -51.06
N LEU A 332 49.25 54.75 -51.23
CA LEU A 332 48.24 54.25 -50.29
C LEU A 332 48.38 52.73 -50.09
N ARG A 333 48.58 51.98 -51.18
CA ARG A 333 48.82 50.53 -51.12
C ARG A 333 50.08 50.19 -50.33
N MET A 334 51.18 50.92 -50.54
CA MET A 334 52.43 50.69 -49.80
C MET A 334 52.29 51.01 -48.30
N VAL A 335 51.64 52.13 -47.96
CA VAL A 335 51.39 52.50 -46.56
C VAL A 335 50.47 51.48 -45.89
N ALA A 336 49.43 51.02 -46.58
CA ALA A 336 48.54 49.96 -46.10
C ALA A 336 49.26 48.62 -45.86
N GLN A 337 50.21 48.24 -46.72
CA GLN A 337 51.03 47.03 -46.55
C GLN A 337 51.93 47.14 -45.31
N GLN A 338 52.63 48.26 -45.15
CA GLN A 338 53.49 48.48 -43.99
C GLN A 338 52.70 48.54 -42.67
N LEU A 339 51.50 49.12 -42.69
CA LEU A 339 50.59 49.10 -41.56
C LEU A 339 50.11 47.68 -41.24
N ASN A 340 49.74 46.89 -42.25
CA ASN A 340 49.37 45.48 -42.08
C ASN A 340 50.50 44.65 -41.45
N GLU A 341 51.75 44.84 -41.86
CA GLU A 341 52.89 44.15 -41.24
C GLU A 341 53.01 44.46 -39.75
N ARG A 342 52.78 45.71 -39.36
CA ARG A 342 52.82 46.13 -37.94
C ARG A 342 51.63 45.60 -37.15
N LEU A 343 50.42 45.68 -37.70
CA LEU A 343 49.21 45.12 -37.08
C LEU A 343 49.30 43.60 -36.93
N LYS A 344 49.87 42.88 -37.91
CA LYS A 344 50.10 41.42 -37.81
C LYS A 344 51.10 41.06 -36.72
N LYS A 345 52.14 41.87 -36.50
CA LYS A 345 53.07 41.67 -35.37
C LYS A 345 52.37 41.89 -34.03
N LEU A 346 51.51 42.92 -33.93
CA LEU A 346 50.70 43.15 -32.73
C LEU A 346 49.72 41.98 -32.50
N LEU A 347 49.10 41.47 -33.56
CA LEU A 347 48.21 40.32 -33.51
C LEU A 347 48.93 39.07 -32.97
N ASP A 348 50.14 38.77 -33.46
CA ASP A 348 50.95 37.64 -32.98
C ASP A 348 51.29 37.76 -31.49
N CYS A 349 51.58 38.97 -31.00
CA CYS A 349 51.75 39.23 -29.56
C CYS A 349 50.47 38.86 -28.79
N TYR A 350 49.31 39.35 -29.21
CA TYR A 350 48.05 39.10 -28.50
C TYR A 350 47.59 37.65 -28.60
N GLU A 351 47.78 36.99 -29.73
CA GLU A 351 47.49 35.55 -29.87
C GLU A 351 48.35 34.70 -28.94
N LYS A 352 49.62 35.03 -28.75
CA LYS A 352 50.49 34.36 -27.76
C LYS A 352 50.08 34.67 -26.33
N MET A 353 49.76 35.93 -26.02
CA MET A 353 49.24 36.31 -24.69
C MET A 353 47.98 35.49 -24.37
N TYR A 354 47.04 35.40 -25.31
CA TYR A 354 45.82 34.61 -25.18
C TYR A 354 46.12 33.13 -24.91
N GLN A 355 47.04 32.51 -25.65
CA GLN A 355 47.40 31.10 -25.43
C GLN A 355 47.88 30.82 -24.00
N TYR A 356 48.78 31.66 -23.46
CA TYR A 356 49.26 31.49 -22.09
C TYR A 356 48.16 31.76 -21.06
N THR A 357 47.38 32.84 -21.22
CA THR A 357 46.28 33.17 -20.31
C THR A 357 45.18 32.10 -20.32
N HIS A 358 44.81 31.59 -21.50
CA HIS A 358 43.80 30.53 -21.67
C HIS A 358 44.27 29.20 -21.08
N THR A 359 45.55 28.84 -21.29
CA THR A 359 46.13 27.64 -20.66
C THR A 359 46.10 27.76 -19.13
N SER A 360 46.44 28.93 -18.59
CA SER A 360 46.33 29.20 -17.15
C SER A 360 44.89 29.09 -16.64
N MET A 361 43.92 29.62 -17.39
CA MET A 361 42.49 29.48 -17.10
C MET A 361 42.08 27.99 -17.03
N ASP A 362 42.46 27.17 -18.01
CA ASP A 362 42.14 25.73 -18.01
C ASP A 362 42.75 24.98 -16.82
N LEU A 363 44.00 25.31 -16.45
CA LEU A 363 44.64 24.74 -15.26
C LEU A 363 43.91 25.12 -13.97
N LEU A 364 43.48 26.38 -13.84
CA LEU A 364 42.69 26.84 -12.69
C LEU A 364 41.29 26.22 -12.68
N ARG A 365 40.67 26.00 -13.85
CA ARG A 365 39.41 25.26 -13.97
C ARG A 365 39.57 23.84 -13.43
N TRP A 366 40.66 23.17 -13.77
CA TRP A 366 40.94 21.82 -13.28
C TRP A 366 41.07 21.77 -11.76
N LEU A 367 41.79 22.72 -11.14
CA LEU A 367 41.87 22.82 -9.68
C LEU A 367 40.50 23.05 -9.04
N LYS A 368 39.70 23.97 -9.62
CA LYS A 368 38.33 24.24 -9.18
C LYS A 368 37.49 22.96 -9.23
N GLU A 369 37.44 22.27 -10.36
CA GLU A 369 36.65 21.04 -10.54
C GLU A 369 37.08 19.93 -9.57
N HIS A 370 38.39 19.78 -9.31
CA HIS A 370 38.91 18.84 -8.32
C HIS A 370 38.40 19.16 -6.91
N LEU A 371 38.47 20.43 -6.49
CA LEU A 371 37.98 20.86 -5.17
C LEU A 371 36.45 20.77 -5.07
N GLU A 372 35.73 21.03 -6.15
CA GLU A 372 34.27 20.90 -6.22
C GLU A 372 33.83 19.43 -6.02
N LEU A 373 34.55 18.49 -6.64
CA LEU A 373 34.32 17.06 -6.42
C LEU A 373 34.55 16.64 -4.96
N HIS A 374 35.61 17.16 -4.32
CA HIS A 374 35.88 16.88 -2.92
C HIS A 374 34.89 17.56 -1.95
N GLU A 375 34.32 18.71 -2.32
CA GLU A 375 33.21 19.31 -1.57
C GLU A 375 31.97 18.41 -1.62
N LYS A 376 31.64 17.89 -2.81
CA LYS A 376 30.56 16.90 -3.00
C LYS A 376 30.81 15.62 -2.20
N TYR A 377 32.06 15.13 -2.13
CA TYR A 377 32.40 13.98 -1.27
C TYR A 377 32.15 14.28 0.21
N CYS A 378 32.57 15.44 0.72
CA CYS A 378 32.31 15.82 2.10
C CYS A 378 30.80 15.88 2.38
N ALA A 379 30.03 16.54 1.51
CA ALA A 379 28.57 16.64 1.66
C ALA A 379 27.90 15.26 1.67
N LYS A 380 28.27 14.38 0.74
CA LYS A 380 27.67 13.03 0.66
C LYS A 380 28.11 12.13 1.80
N ALA A 381 29.35 12.23 2.28
CA ALA A 381 29.80 11.51 3.47
C ALA A 381 29.00 11.94 4.71
N ILE A 382 28.74 13.24 4.87
CA ILE A 382 27.91 13.76 5.97
C ILE A 382 26.48 13.19 5.90
N GLU A 383 25.87 13.21 4.70
CA GLU A 383 24.55 12.63 4.47
C GLU A 383 24.50 11.13 4.82
N LEU A 384 25.47 10.35 4.32
CA LEU A 384 25.59 8.91 4.63
C LEU A 384 25.75 8.66 6.13
N GLY A 385 26.58 9.44 6.82
CA GLY A 385 26.76 9.29 8.27
C GLY A 385 25.50 9.66 9.07
N GLN A 386 24.73 10.66 8.64
CA GLN A 386 23.44 10.99 9.26
C GLN A 386 22.40 9.86 9.06
N ASN A 387 22.33 9.31 7.85
CA ASN A 387 21.46 8.17 7.53
C ASN A 387 21.84 6.93 8.36
N LEU A 388 23.15 6.67 8.55
CA LEU A 388 23.64 5.60 9.41
C LEU A 388 23.17 5.76 10.86
N ILE A 389 23.19 6.98 11.41
CA ILE A 389 22.68 7.24 12.77
C ILE A 389 21.18 6.94 12.84
N SER A 390 20.38 7.42 11.89
CA SER A 390 18.93 7.18 11.85
C SER A 390 18.60 5.68 11.76
N ARG A 391 19.21 4.98 10.80
CA ARG A 391 18.99 3.53 10.62
C ARG A 391 19.45 2.71 11.81
N THR A 392 20.51 3.13 12.50
CA THR A 392 20.94 2.46 13.75
C THR A 392 19.89 2.62 14.86
N GLN A 393 19.21 3.77 14.95
CA GLN A 393 18.11 3.97 15.89
C GLN A 393 16.89 3.11 15.53
N GLU A 394 16.55 3.00 14.25
CA GLU A 394 15.47 2.13 13.75
C GLU A 394 15.76 0.66 14.09
N VAL A 395 16.98 0.17 13.82
CA VAL A 395 17.43 -1.17 14.19
C VAL A 395 17.32 -1.40 15.71
N GLN A 396 17.69 -0.41 16.52
CA GLN A 396 17.60 -0.52 17.98
C GLN A 396 16.15 -0.54 18.49
N HIS A 397 15.26 0.26 17.88
CA HIS A 397 13.83 0.25 18.20
C HIS A 397 13.19 -1.09 17.83
N GLU A 398 13.47 -1.59 16.62
CA GLU A 398 12.92 -2.87 16.16
C GLU A 398 13.45 -4.04 16.97
N LYS A 399 14.74 -4.00 17.36
CA LYS A 399 15.33 -4.94 18.31
C LYS A 399 14.58 -4.96 19.64
N GLN A 400 14.35 -3.80 20.25
CA GLN A 400 13.64 -3.71 21.54
C GLN A 400 12.21 -4.22 21.45
N ALA A 401 11.53 -3.93 20.34
CA ALA A 401 10.19 -4.43 20.10
C ALA A 401 10.19 -5.96 19.93
N LEU A 402 11.13 -6.52 19.17
CA LEU A 402 11.32 -7.96 19.01
C LEU A 402 11.62 -8.66 20.35
N GLU A 403 12.54 -8.11 21.17
CA GLU A 403 12.84 -8.60 22.51
C GLU A 403 11.58 -8.60 23.40
N SER A 404 10.77 -7.53 23.36
CA SER A 404 9.53 -7.43 24.13
C SER A 404 8.49 -8.49 23.74
N VAL A 405 8.36 -8.81 22.44
CA VAL A 405 7.44 -9.86 21.96
C VAL A 405 7.93 -11.23 22.39
N MET A 406 9.24 -11.48 22.29
CA MET A 406 9.86 -12.74 22.72
C MET A 406 9.74 -12.98 24.22
N GLU A 407 9.87 -11.93 25.05
CA GLU A 407 9.64 -12.01 26.50
C GLU A 407 8.20 -12.43 26.86
N LYS A 408 7.21 -12.09 26.02
CA LYS A 408 5.81 -12.49 26.19
C LYS A 408 5.54 -13.93 25.74
N SER A 409 6.51 -14.61 25.12
CA SER A 409 6.38 -15.99 24.60
C SER A 409 7.70 -16.79 24.74
N PRO A 410 8.22 -16.96 25.97
CA PRO A 410 9.57 -17.51 26.22
C PRO A 410 9.71 -19.01 25.86
N ASP A 411 8.61 -19.74 25.86
CA ASP A 411 8.57 -21.17 25.52
C ASP A 411 8.47 -21.42 24.00
N SER A 412 8.35 -20.37 23.18
CA SER A 412 8.30 -20.51 21.72
C SER A 412 9.65 -20.95 21.18
N ALA A 413 9.66 -22.04 20.40
CA ALA A 413 10.85 -22.52 19.71
C ALA A 413 11.42 -21.46 18.75
N LEU A 414 10.54 -20.68 18.13
CA LEU A 414 10.90 -19.57 17.24
C LEU A 414 11.61 -18.44 18.02
N ALA A 415 11.10 -18.06 19.19
CA ALA A 415 11.72 -17.06 20.05
C ALA A 415 13.16 -17.46 20.44
N GLN A 416 13.37 -18.71 20.85
CA GLN A 416 14.69 -19.21 21.22
C GLN A 416 15.67 -19.20 20.04
N GLN A 417 15.21 -19.59 18.85
CA GLN A 417 16.01 -19.58 17.64
C GLN A 417 16.38 -18.16 17.20
N VAL A 418 15.42 -17.24 17.15
CA VAL A 418 15.65 -15.84 16.78
C VAL A 418 16.58 -15.17 17.79
N ASN A 419 16.43 -15.43 19.10
CA ASN A 419 17.31 -14.85 20.12
C ASN A 419 18.79 -15.22 19.90
N ALA A 420 19.06 -16.49 19.63
CA ALA A 420 20.41 -17.00 19.41
C ALA A 420 21.07 -16.45 18.13
N ASP A 421 20.27 -16.00 17.17
CA ASP A 421 20.71 -15.41 15.91
C ASP A 421 20.83 -13.87 16.01
N LEU A 422 19.94 -13.23 16.77
CA LEU A 422 19.90 -11.79 17.04
C LEU A 422 21.22 -11.29 17.65
N GLU A 423 21.76 -12.02 18.63
CA GLU A 423 23.07 -11.68 19.23
C GLU A 423 24.23 -11.74 18.23
N LYS A 424 24.13 -12.56 17.17
CA LYS A 424 25.16 -12.70 16.14
C LYS A 424 25.03 -11.68 15.01
N LYS A 425 23.80 -11.27 14.70
CA LYS A 425 23.45 -10.36 13.59
C LYS A 425 23.75 -8.89 13.89
N LEU A 426 23.73 -8.50 15.16
CA LEU A 426 23.92 -7.11 15.57
C LEU A 426 25.42 -6.76 15.63
N ILE A 427 25.92 -6.26 14.50
CA ILE A 427 27.22 -5.58 14.46
C ILE A 427 27.08 -4.22 15.14
N SER A 428 27.96 -3.91 16.10
CA SER A 428 27.93 -2.66 16.84
C SER A 428 28.29 -1.47 15.94
N VAL A 429 27.28 -0.74 15.44
CA VAL A 429 27.48 0.63 14.95
C VAL A 429 27.37 1.56 16.16
N ASP A 430 28.44 2.28 16.49
CA ASP A 430 28.43 3.29 17.57
C ASP A 430 27.99 4.66 17.02
N PRO A 431 26.76 5.13 17.30
CA PRO A 431 26.29 6.43 16.81
C PRO A 431 27.14 7.59 17.33
N ARG A 432 27.79 7.44 18.50
CA ARG A 432 28.67 8.47 19.07
C ARG A 432 29.95 8.62 18.26
N HIS A 433 30.55 7.50 17.86
CA HIS A 433 31.72 7.50 16.97
C HIS A 433 31.38 8.16 15.64
N ILE A 434 30.27 7.79 14.99
CA ILE A 434 29.83 8.43 13.74
C ILE A 434 29.58 9.92 13.94
N GLY A 435 28.93 10.33 15.04
CA GLY A 435 28.74 11.75 15.37
C GLY A 435 30.04 12.54 15.44
N GLN A 436 31.08 12.00 16.06
CA GLN A 436 32.42 12.62 16.11
C GLN A 436 33.05 12.70 14.71
N ILE A 437 32.86 11.69 13.86
CA ILE A 437 33.32 11.73 12.48
C ILE A 437 32.60 12.86 11.72
N LEU A 438 31.27 12.96 11.86
CA LEU A 438 30.46 13.99 11.18
C LEU A 438 30.90 15.42 11.55
N GLU A 439 31.16 15.69 12.84
CA GLU A 439 31.70 16.98 13.28
C GLU A 439 33.02 17.31 12.58
N ARG A 440 33.89 16.31 12.42
CA ARG A 440 35.16 16.49 11.71
C ARG A 440 34.97 16.68 10.20
N LEU A 441 34.03 15.96 9.60
CA LEU A 441 33.70 16.11 8.18
C LEU A 441 33.11 17.49 7.85
N GLU A 442 32.31 18.07 8.73
CA GLU A 442 31.81 19.45 8.58
C GLU A 442 32.96 20.47 8.63
N GLN A 443 33.91 20.31 9.56
CA GLN A 443 35.13 21.14 9.59
C GLN A 443 35.94 21.01 8.30
N ASN A 444 36.14 19.77 7.83
CA ASN A 444 36.83 19.49 6.57
C ASN A 444 36.11 20.15 5.39
N ARG A 445 34.78 20.05 5.32
CA ARG A 445 33.96 20.69 4.28
C ARG A 445 34.17 22.20 4.29
N GLY A 446 34.17 22.84 5.46
CA GLY A 446 34.43 24.27 5.59
C GLY A 446 35.80 24.71 5.04
N TRP A 447 36.84 23.87 5.18
CA TRP A 447 38.14 24.12 4.54
C TRP A 447 38.09 23.95 3.03
N VAL A 448 37.47 22.86 2.53
CA VAL A 448 37.33 22.60 1.10
C VAL A 448 36.56 23.72 0.40
N THR A 449 35.46 24.20 1.00
CA THR A 449 34.67 25.32 0.46
C THR A 449 35.51 26.59 0.34
N LYS A 450 36.32 26.93 1.35
CA LYS A 450 37.21 28.10 1.29
C LYS A 450 38.25 27.98 0.16
N TRP A 451 38.83 26.80 -0.02
CA TRP A 451 39.78 26.57 -1.11
C TRP A 451 39.11 26.61 -2.48
N LEU A 452 37.90 26.05 -2.60
CA LEU A 452 37.09 26.08 -3.81
C LEU A 452 36.70 27.51 -4.20
N GLU A 453 36.27 28.34 -3.25
CA GLU A 453 35.95 29.76 -3.48
C GLU A 453 37.18 30.52 -4.01
N ALA A 454 38.35 30.31 -3.41
CA ALA A 454 39.59 30.93 -3.87
C ALA A 454 39.97 30.48 -5.29
N ALA A 455 39.92 29.18 -5.58
CA ALA A 455 40.20 28.64 -6.91
C ALA A 455 39.20 29.14 -7.96
N THR A 456 37.92 29.26 -7.59
CA THR A 456 36.87 29.79 -8.45
C THR A 456 37.09 31.26 -8.79
N LYS A 457 37.41 32.09 -7.79
CA LYS A 457 37.73 33.51 -8.00
C LYS A 457 38.92 33.69 -8.96
N ALA A 458 39.96 32.87 -8.80
CA ALA A 458 41.11 32.90 -9.70
C ALA A 458 40.73 32.45 -11.12
N TYR A 459 40.01 31.35 -11.26
CA TYR A 459 39.50 30.87 -12.54
C TYR A 459 38.68 31.94 -13.28
N GLU A 460 37.72 32.58 -12.60
CA GLU A 460 36.87 33.63 -13.18
C GLU A 460 37.67 34.85 -13.65
N ALA A 461 38.69 35.25 -12.89
CA ALA A 461 39.57 36.34 -13.29
C ALA A 461 40.34 36.03 -14.59
N TYR A 462 40.90 34.81 -14.71
CA TYR A 462 41.60 34.39 -15.93
C TYR A 462 40.66 34.14 -17.11
N LEU A 463 39.44 33.67 -16.85
CA LEU A 463 38.39 33.53 -17.86
C LEU A 463 38.07 34.90 -18.47
N GLN A 464 37.83 35.91 -17.62
CA GLN A 464 37.56 37.27 -18.09
C GLN A 464 38.74 37.83 -18.89
N MET A 465 39.97 37.68 -18.39
CA MET A 465 41.19 38.09 -19.11
C MET A 465 41.32 37.41 -20.48
N SER A 466 41.03 36.11 -20.56
CA SER A 466 41.05 35.35 -21.81
C SER A 466 39.98 35.83 -22.79
N MET A 467 38.76 36.13 -22.31
CA MET A 467 37.68 36.69 -23.12
C MET A 467 38.01 38.09 -23.66
N ASP A 468 38.54 38.96 -22.80
CA ASP A 468 38.91 40.33 -23.19
C ASP A 468 40.03 40.32 -24.24
N LEU A 469 41.03 39.43 -24.09
CA LEU A 469 42.08 39.24 -25.09
C LEU A 469 41.54 38.71 -26.42
N ASP A 470 40.60 37.78 -26.41
CA ASP A 470 39.97 37.27 -27.64
C ASP A 470 39.21 38.40 -28.37
N ASP A 471 38.54 39.29 -27.65
CA ASP A 471 37.89 40.46 -28.24
C ASP A 471 38.91 41.41 -28.89
N GLU A 472 40.00 41.73 -28.20
CA GLU A 472 41.09 42.56 -28.78
C GLU A 472 41.70 41.92 -30.04
N ILE A 473 41.94 40.61 -30.03
CA ILE A 473 42.41 39.85 -31.21
C ILE A 473 41.42 40.01 -32.37
N ARG A 474 40.11 39.87 -32.12
CA ARG A 474 39.06 40.06 -33.14
C ARG A 474 39.06 41.50 -33.67
N GLN A 475 39.17 42.49 -32.79
CA GLN A 475 39.20 43.90 -33.19
C GLN A 475 40.42 44.24 -34.06
N ILE A 476 41.59 43.64 -33.79
CA ILE A 476 42.79 43.80 -34.62
C ILE A 476 42.62 43.10 -35.97
N LYS A 477 42.04 41.88 -36.00
CA LYS A 477 41.74 41.15 -37.25
C LYS A 477 40.83 41.98 -38.17
N LEU A 478 39.75 42.53 -37.62
CA LEU A 478 38.85 43.43 -38.35
C LEU A 478 39.58 44.67 -38.88
N LEU A 479 40.49 45.26 -38.09
CA LEU A 479 41.27 46.43 -38.50
C LEU A 479 42.29 46.12 -39.62
N ILE A 480 42.80 44.89 -39.67
CA ILE A 480 43.68 44.42 -40.77
C ILE A 480 42.90 44.30 -42.07
N GLU A 481 41.68 43.75 -42.01
CA GLU A 481 40.78 43.59 -43.15
C GLU A 481 40.29 44.93 -43.69
N ASP A 482 39.80 45.82 -42.82
CA ASP A 482 39.34 47.16 -43.16
C ASP A 482 39.91 48.21 -42.20
N LYS A 483 40.69 49.15 -42.76
CA LYS A 483 41.34 50.25 -42.02
C LYS A 483 40.43 51.46 -41.84
N GLY A 484 39.24 51.44 -42.44
CA GLY A 484 38.33 52.58 -42.49
C GLY A 484 39.03 53.80 -43.09
N ASP A 485 38.80 54.97 -42.48
CA ASP A 485 39.44 56.25 -42.80
C ASP A 485 40.81 56.46 -42.13
N GLY A 486 41.32 55.48 -41.38
CA GLY A 486 42.55 55.60 -40.62
C GLY A 486 42.43 56.40 -39.31
N SER A 487 41.21 56.72 -38.85
CA SER A 487 40.99 57.45 -37.58
C SER A 487 41.06 56.58 -36.33
N LYS A 488 40.95 55.25 -36.45
CA LYS A 488 40.96 54.33 -35.31
C LYS A 488 42.32 54.35 -34.61
N VAL A 489 42.33 54.71 -33.34
CA VAL A 489 43.50 54.70 -32.48
C VAL A 489 43.63 53.33 -31.82
N VAL A 490 44.78 52.69 -31.97
CA VAL A 490 45.11 51.44 -31.29
C VAL A 490 45.64 51.76 -29.90
N ILE A 491 45.04 51.16 -28.88
CA ILE A 491 45.43 51.32 -27.47
C ILE A 491 46.02 49.99 -27.00
N MET A 492 47.01 50.06 -26.11
CA MET A 492 47.61 48.85 -25.52
C MET A 492 46.65 48.20 -24.53
N TYR A 493 46.32 46.93 -24.74
CA TYR A 493 45.63 46.10 -23.77
C TYR A 493 46.43 45.98 -22.45
N ARG A 494 45.74 46.16 -21.31
CA ARG A 494 46.31 46.11 -19.95
C ARG A 494 45.53 45.22 -18.98
N GLY A 495 44.54 44.45 -19.46
CA GLY A 495 43.68 43.64 -18.59
C GLY A 495 44.44 42.57 -17.78
N ASN A 496 45.58 42.11 -18.30
CA ASN A 496 46.43 41.09 -17.65
C ASN A 496 47.41 41.65 -16.59
N ASP A 497 47.42 42.96 -16.32
CA ASP A 497 48.37 43.56 -15.36
C ASP A 497 48.19 43.05 -13.93
N LYS A 498 47.01 42.49 -13.61
CA LYS A 498 46.66 41.97 -12.27
C LYS A 498 46.86 40.47 -12.10
N THR A 499 47.37 39.76 -13.11
CA THR A 499 47.54 38.29 -13.10
C THR A 499 48.40 37.80 -11.93
N ILE A 500 49.52 38.49 -11.64
CA ILE A 500 50.42 38.16 -10.52
C ILE A 500 49.70 38.34 -9.18
N ALA A 501 49.06 39.48 -8.96
CA ALA A 501 48.34 39.75 -7.71
C ALA A 501 47.20 38.74 -7.48
N CYS A 502 46.46 38.38 -8.54
CA CYS A 502 45.41 37.36 -8.48
C CYS A 502 45.98 35.98 -8.08
N LEU A 503 47.15 35.61 -8.60
CA LEU A 503 47.79 34.34 -8.28
C LEU A 503 48.41 34.32 -6.88
N ASP A 504 48.93 35.45 -6.40
CA ASP A 504 49.42 35.60 -5.03
C ASP A 504 48.26 35.47 -4.02
N GLU A 505 47.11 36.12 -4.28
CA GLU A 505 45.89 35.95 -3.48
C GLU A 505 45.44 34.47 -3.43
N LEU A 506 45.48 33.78 -4.56
CA LEU A 506 45.17 32.35 -4.62
C LEU A 506 46.16 31.53 -3.79
N ARG A 507 47.47 31.78 -3.96
CA ARG A 507 48.53 31.07 -3.23
C ARG A 507 48.39 31.25 -1.72
N GLU A 508 48.11 32.46 -1.26
CA GLU A 508 47.86 32.74 0.17
C GLU A 508 46.65 31.95 0.68
N SER A 509 45.56 31.96 -0.08
CA SER A 509 44.31 31.25 0.27
C SER A 509 44.49 29.73 0.33
N LEU A 510 45.41 29.18 -0.49
CA LEU A 510 45.70 27.74 -0.56
C LEU A 510 46.87 27.29 0.33
N THR A 511 47.42 28.15 1.20
CA THR A 511 48.60 27.86 2.04
C THR A 511 48.50 26.55 2.85
N TYR A 512 47.29 26.20 3.29
CA TYR A 512 47.00 25.00 4.06
C TYR A 512 46.58 23.79 3.22
N LEU A 513 46.33 23.96 1.91
CA LEU A 513 46.02 22.89 0.97
C LEU A 513 47.32 22.18 0.53
N ARG A 514 47.71 21.17 1.31
CA ARG A 514 48.97 20.39 1.12
C ARG A 514 48.65 18.93 0.78
N SER A 515 49.63 18.03 0.85
CA SER A 515 49.35 16.59 0.80
C SER A 515 48.51 16.18 2.02
N TYR A 516 47.69 15.13 1.87
CA TYR A 516 46.80 14.65 2.94
C TYR A 516 47.55 14.38 4.26
N SER A 517 48.72 13.73 4.21
CA SER A 517 49.53 13.45 5.40
C SER A 517 49.95 14.72 6.15
N SER A 518 50.28 15.79 5.42
CA SER A 518 50.64 17.08 6.01
C SER A 518 49.42 17.79 6.58
N MET A 519 48.29 17.81 5.87
CA MET A 519 47.06 18.43 6.36
C MET A 519 46.50 17.75 7.61
N LYS A 520 46.61 16.42 7.67
CA LYS A 520 46.27 15.61 8.85
C LYS A 520 47.13 16.00 10.05
N SER A 521 48.45 16.08 9.88
CA SER A 521 49.37 16.47 10.96
C SER A 521 49.13 17.89 11.51
N LEU A 522 48.62 18.79 10.67
CA LEU A 522 48.29 20.17 11.03
C LEU A 522 46.88 20.33 11.61
N GLY A 523 46.08 19.27 11.62
CA GLY A 523 44.68 19.34 12.05
C GLY A 523 43.76 20.14 11.12
N VAL A 524 44.20 20.47 9.90
CA VAL A 524 43.42 21.25 8.93
C VAL A 524 42.37 20.36 8.25
N TYR A 525 42.80 19.24 7.68
CA TYR A 525 41.93 18.26 7.02
C TYR A 525 42.33 16.87 7.50
N ASP A 526 41.46 16.20 8.25
CA ASP A 526 41.71 14.83 8.71
C ASP A 526 40.46 13.98 8.50
N ILE A 527 40.66 12.80 7.94
CA ILE A 527 39.61 11.80 7.76
C ILE A 527 39.76 10.80 8.90
N PRO A 528 38.84 10.79 9.88
CA PRO A 528 38.87 9.84 10.97
C PRO A 528 38.78 8.39 10.46
N GLU A 529 39.38 7.47 11.18
CA GLU A 529 39.29 6.05 10.85
C GLU A 529 37.90 5.50 11.20
N TYR A 530 37.28 4.85 10.21
CA TYR A 530 36.05 4.09 10.36
C TYR A 530 36.31 2.66 9.90
N GLN A 531 36.45 1.75 10.85
CA GLN A 531 36.77 0.36 10.55
C GLN A 531 35.49 -0.44 10.27
N LEU A 532 35.36 -0.94 9.04
CA LEU A 532 34.32 -1.89 8.69
C LEU A 532 34.57 -3.24 9.34
N VAL A 533 33.61 -3.71 10.13
CA VAL A 533 33.59 -5.06 10.69
C VAL A 533 32.30 -5.72 10.23
N PRO A 534 32.35 -6.86 9.50
CA PRO A 534 33.51 -7.41 8.80
C PRO A 534 34.03 -6.45 7.70
N PRO A 535 35.28 -6.62 7.20
CA PRO A 535 35.80 -5.84 6.09
C PRO A 535 34.95 -6.00 4.82
N ALA A 536 35.05 -5.03 3.91
CA ALA A 536 34.33 -5.09 2.63
C ALA A 536 34.79 -6.27 1.78
N THR A 537 33.84 -6.96 1.20
CA THR A 537 34.03 -8.05 0.23
C THR A 537 34.36 -7.50 -1.16
N GLU A 538 34.91 -8.32 -2.07
CA GLU A 538 35.20 -7.87 -3.45
C GLU A 538 33.92 -7.41 -4.19
N LYS A 539 32.79 -8.07 -3.96
CA LYS A 539 31.49 -7.67 -4.55
C LYS A 539 30.97 -6.35 -3.95
N GLU A 540 31.11 -6.15 -2.63
CA GLU A 540 30.75 -4.87 -1.99
C GLU A 540 31.64 -3.71 -2.49
N GLN A 541 32.93 -3.97 -2.76
CA GLN A 541 33.85 -3.01 -3.35
C GLN A 541 33.46 -2.63 -4.79
N GLN A 542 33.10 -3.61 -5.62
CA GLN A 542 32.58 -3.35 -6.97
C GLN A 542 31.28 -2.54 -6.93
N GLY A 543 30.37 -2.85 -5.99
CA GLY A 543 29.15 -2.09 -5.77
C GLY A 543 29.42 -0.63 -5.41
N PHE A 544 30.44 -0.37 -4.60
CA PHE A 544 30.89 1.00 -4.31
C PHE A 544 31.43 1.72 -5.54
N ASP A 545 32.22 1.05 -6.38
CA ASP A 545 32.78 1.68 -7.60
C ASP A 545 31.68 2.09 -8.59
N ILE A 546 30.66 1.24 -8.78
CA ILE A 546 29.47 1.55 -9.59
C ILE A 546 28.70 2.73 -8.99
N TRP A 547 28.40 2.67 -7.70
CA TRP A 547 27.70 3.73 -6.99
C TRP A 547 28.44 5.07 -7.07
N HIS A 548 29.77 5.05 -6.93
CA HIS A 548 30.62 6.23 -6.98
C HIS A 548 30.60 6.88 -8.36
N ALA A 549 30.75 6.10 -9.44
CA ALA A 549 30.71 6.63 -10.81
C ALA A 549 29.34 7.21 -11.17
N TYR A 550 28.26 6.53 -10.78
CA TYR A 550 26.89 7.05 -10.99
C TYR A 550 26.68 8.35 -10.22
N THR A 551 27.06 8.39 -8.94
CA THR A 551 26.78 9.51 -8.02
C THR A 551 27.61 10.76 -8.32
N PHE A 552 28.88 10.60 -8.71
CA PHE A 552 29.81 11.73 -8.83
C PHE A 552 30.32 12.00 -10.25
N GLU A 553 30.32 11.00 -11.15
CA GLU A 553 30.82 11.18 -12.52
C GLU A 553 29.70 11.27 -13.56
N GLY A 554 28.44 10.98 -13.18
CA GLY A 554 27.32 10.92 -14.12
C GLY A 554 27.51 9.86 -15.20
N LYS A 555 28.37 8.87 -14.94
CA LYS A 555 28.65 7.75 -15.84
C LYS A 555 27.94 6.52 -15.31
N GLU A 556 27.17 5.86 -16.18
CA GLU A 556 26.83 4.47 -15.97
C GLU A 556 28.09 3.64 -16.27
N LEU A 557 28.78 3.16 -15.23
CA LEU A 557 29.77 2.11 -15.41
C LEU A 557 29.03 0.83 -15.82
N VAL A 558 28.89 0.63 -17.12
CA VAL A 558 28.42 -0.63 -17.68
C VAL A 558 29.55 -1.64 -17.52
N GLN A 559 29.49 -2.45 -16.47
CA GLN A 559 29.85 -3.86 -16.68
C GLN A 559 28.78 -4.44 -17.61
N GLU A 560 29.14 -5.33 -18.55
CA GLU A 560 28.16 -6.33 -18.98
C GLU A 560 27.58 -6.87 -17.67
N PRO A 561 26.28 -6.67 -17.37
CA PRO A 561 25.75 -7.13 -16.11
C PRO A 561 26.12 -8.61 -16.02
N GLU A 562 26.75 -9.05 -14.91
CA GLU A 562 26.47 -10.43 -14.53
C GLU A 562 24.95 -10.50 -14.58
N PRO A 563 24.36 -11.30 -15.50
CA PRO A 563 22.93 -11.34 -15.63
C PRO A 563 22.38 -11.53 -14.23
N GLU A 564 21.47 -10.63 -13.83
CA GLU A 564 20.81 -10.75 -12.54
C GLU A 564 20.41 -12.21 -12.36
N ASN A 565 20.72 -12.80 -11.19
CA ASN A 565 20.59 -14.24 -11.03
C ASN A 565 19.20 -14.64 -11.54
N PRO A 566 19.09 -15.43 -12.62
CA PRO A 566 17.81 -15.63 -13.29
C PRO A 566 16.78 -16.29 -12.36
N GLY A 567 17.25 -17.00 -11.33
CA GLY A 567 16.40 -17.51 -10.27
C GLY A 567 15.83 -16.44 -9.33
N LEU A 568 16.54 -15.33 -9.06
CA LEU A 568 16.02 -14.22 -8.25
C LEU A 568 15.01 -13.38 -9.03
N GLU A 569 15.34 -13.07 -10.28
CA GLU A 569 14.45 -12.32 -11.17
C GLU A 569 13.13 -13.08 -11.37
N ASN A 570 13.22 -14.39 -11.63
CA ASN A 570 12.05 -15.25 -11.73
C ASN A 570 11.28 -15.35 -10.40
N ALA A 571 11.98 -15.50 -9.28
CA ALA A 571 11.33 -15.55 -7.97
C ALA A 571 10.54 -14.26 -7.70
N ARG A 572 11.10 -13.07 -8.01
CA ARG A 572 10.37 -11.81 -7.90
C ARG A 572 9.16 -11.77 -8.82
N GLN A 573 9.30 -12.14 -10.09
CA GLN A 573 8.17 -12.15 -11.02
C GLN A 573 7.03 -13.06 -10.53
N LYS A 574 7.36 -14.29 -10.09
CA LYS A 574 6.40 -15.29 -9.63
C LYS A 574 5.77 -14.96 -8.29
N THR A 575 6.55 -14.39 -7.37
CA THR A 575 6.02 -13.84 -6.11
C THR A 575 5.10 -12.65 -6.38
N GLY A 576 5.41 -11.82 -7.37
CA GLY A 576 4.54 -10.72 -7.83
C GLY A 576 3.23 -11.22 -8.42
N GLN A 577 3.29 -12.24 -9.28
CA GLN A 577 2.09 -12.92 -9.80
C GLN A 577 1.24 -13.53 -8.68
N ALA A 578 1.87 -14.17 -7.70
CA ALA A 578 1.17 -14.71 -6.53
C ALA A 578 0.50 -13.60 -5.70
N ALA A 579 1.22 -12.50 -5.42
CA ALA A 579 0.67 -11.34 -4.72
C ALA A 579 -0.52 -10.73 -5.46
N GLN A 580 -0.43 -10.57 -6.78
CA GLN A 580 -1.52 -10.08 -7.62
C GLN A 580 -2.74 -11.03 -7.59
N THR A 581 -2.51 -12.34 -7.73
CA THR A 581 -3.57 -13.37 -7.67
C THR A 581 -4.29 -13.34 -6.32
N ILE A 582 -3.53 -13.27 -5.22
CA ILE A 582 -4.08 -13.17 -3.87
C ILE A 582 -4.85 -11.86 -3.67
N ALA A 583 -4.34 -10.74 -4.19
CA ALA A 583 -4.97 -9.43 -4.05
C ALA A 583 -6.30 -9.31 -4.81
N GLU A 584 -6.35 -9.87 -6.03
CA GLU A 584 -7.54 -9.87 -6.89
C GLU A 584 -8.62 -10.85 -6.43
N GLY A 585 -8.24 -11.97 -5.78
CA GLY A 585 -9.17 -12.96 -5.24
C GLY A 585 -10.05 -13.66 -6.30
N LYS A 586 -9.72 -13.52 -7.59
CA LYS A 586 -10.46 -14.14 -8.71
C LYS A 586 -9.97 -15.57 -8.97
N ASP A 587 -10.91 -16.48 -9.20
CA ASP A 587 -10.61 -17.72 -9.91
C ASP A 587 -10.31 -17.38 -11.37
N GLY A 588 -9.21 -17.89 -11.92
CA GLY A 588 -8.88 -17.77 -13.35
C GLY A 588 -9.80 -18.57 -14.28
N ALA A 589 -11.09 -18.70 -13.93
CA ALA A 589 -12.11 -19.40 -14.67
C ALA A 589 -13.22 -18.42 -15.07
N GLU A 590 -12.95 -17.61 -16.10
CA GLU A 590 -14.00 -17.50 -17.12
C GLU A 590 -14.05 -18.87 -17.83
N ASN A 591 -15.24 -19.47 -17.86
CA ASN A 591 -15.60 -20.74 -18.52
C ASN A 591 -15.52 -22.02 -17.66
N GLY A 592 -16.47 -22.17 -16.72
CA GLY A 592 -17.09 -23.48 -16.48
C GLY A 592 -18.18 -23.76 -17.55
N PRO A 593 -18.40 -25.01 -17.99
CA PRO A 593 -19.19 -25.29 -19.18
C PRO A 593 -20.71 -25.28 -18.90
N GLY A 594 -21.41 -24.25 -19.40
CA GLY A 594 -22.88 -24.12 -19.46
C GLY A 594 -23.48 -23.68 -18.12
N GLU A 595 -24.06 -22.50 -17.99
CA GLU A 595 -25.22 -22.03 -18.76
C GLU A 595 -25.00 -20.67 -19.42
N SER A 596 -25.54 -20.55 -20.63
CA SER A 596 -25.57 -19.36 -21.45
C SER A 596 -26.25 -18.18 -20.75
N GLY A 597 -25.66 -17.00 -20.93
CA GLY A 597 -26.04 -15.75 -20.29
C GLY A 597 -27.54 -15.43 -20.28
N GLU A 598 -28.01 -15.12 -19.08
CA GLU A 598 -29.02 -14.09 -18.86
C GLU A 598 -28.38 -13.03 -17.96
N ASN A 599 -28.21 -11.83 -18.52
CA ASN A 599 -27.85 -10.53 -17.94
C ASN A 599 -27.51 -10.48 -16.43
N GLU A 600 -26.26 -10.80 -16.05
CA GLU A 600 -25.76 -10.48 -14.69
C GLU A 600 -25.45 -8.98 -14.51
N SER A 601 -25.21 -8.23 -15.61
CA SER A 601 -24.92 -6.79 -15.54
C SER A 601 -26.13 -5.91 -15.15
N ASP A 602 -27.35 -6.39 -15.37
CA ASP A 602 -28.58 -5.62 -15.06
C ASP A 602 -28.97 -5.75 -13.57
N ALA A 603 -28.39 -6.69 -12.83
CA ALA A 603 -28.62 -6.87 -11.38
C ALA A 603 -27.67 -6.00 -10.52
N GLU A 604 -26.46 -5.71 -11.02
CA GLU A 604 -25.42 -4.94 -10.31
C GLU A 604 -25.79 -3.46 -10.11
N GLU A 605 -26.55 -2.85 -11.04
CA GLU A 605 -27.07 -1.48 -10.90
C GLU A 605 -28.38 -1.40 -10.09
N ASN A 606 -29.11 -2.51 -9.91
CA ASN A 606 -30.46 -2.51 -9.33
C ASN A 606 -30.53 -2.67 -7.80
N LEU A 607 -29.46 -3.08 -7.11
CA LEU A 607 -29.44 -3.11 -5.63
C LEU A 607 -29.73 -1.72 -5.04
N TYR A 608 -29.31 -0.66 -5.74
CA TYR A 608 -29.19 0.69 -5.21
C TYR A 608 -30.28 1.68 -5.63
N GLU A 609 -31.17 1.30 -6.56
CA GLU A 609 -32.23 2.17 -7.06
C GLU A 609 -33.64 1.81 -6.54
N LEU A 610 -33.83 0.63 -5.94
CA LEU A 610 -35.17 0.08 -5.69
C LEU A 610 -35.69 0.17 -4.24
N LEU A 611 -34.83 0.24 -3.21
CA LEU A 611 -35.22 0.16 -1.79
C LEU A 611 -34.29 1.00 -0.88
N TYR A 612 -34.81 1.50 0.24
CA TYR A 612 -34.01 2.13 1.31
C TYR A 612 -33.14 1.07 2.02
N ILE A 613 -31.81 1.20 2.00
CA ILE A 613 -30.88 0.20 2.55
C ILE A 613 -30.21 0.73 3.84
N PRO A 614 -30.49 0.14 5.03
CA PRO A 614 -29.99 0.64 6.32
C PRO A 614 -28.47 0.90 6.39
N SER A 615 -27.63 0.03 5.83
CA SER A 615 -26.17 0.22 5.89
C SER A 615 -25.64 1.43 5.12
N ARG A 616 -26.39 1.93 4.13
CA ARG A 616 -26.02 3.06 3.28
C ARG A 616 -26.76 4.33 3.66
N ASP A 617 -28.08 4.24 3.84
CA ASP A 617 -28.96 5.39 4.04
C ASP A 617 -29.11 5.76 5.53
N GLY A 618 -28.46 4.99 6.41
CA GLY A 618 -28.57 5.08 7.86
C GLY A 618 -29.79 4.34 8.37
N ALA A 619 -29.87 4.10 9.67
CA ALA A 619 -31.08 3.61 10.29
C ALA A 619 -32.12 4.73 10.42
N GLU A 620 -33.41 4.39 10.30
CA GLU A 620 -34.48 5.34 10.58
C GLU A 620 -34.55 5.54 12.10
N SER A 621 -34.02 6.66 12.57
CA SER A 621 -33.91 6.92 14.01
C SER A 621 -35.28 7.15 14.63
N SER A 622 -35.56 6.46 15.74
CA SER A 622 -36.70 6.81 16.57
C SER A 622 -36.49 8.10 17.37
N GLU A 623 -35.40 8.86 17.22
CA GLU A 623 -35.12 10.07 18.03
C GLU A 623 -36.19 11.16 17.94
N GLU A 624 -36.82 11.37 16.78
CA GLU A 624 -37.93 12.33 16.67
C GLU A 624 -39.19 11.82 17.40
N ARG A 625 -39.46 10.50 17.31
CA ARG A 625 -40.57 9.86 18.03
C ARG A 625 -40.31 9.83 19.53
N LEU A 626 -39.08 9.54 19.93
CA LEU A 626 -38.59 9.63 21.30
C LEU A 626 -38.59 11.07 21.78
N ALA A 627 -38.33 12.07 20.93
CA ALA A 627 -38.42 13.47 21.29
C ALA A 627 -39.87 13.85 21.62
N ALA A 628 -40.84 13.35 20.84
CA ALA A 628 -42.26 13.46 21.14
C ALA A 628 -42.65 12.74 22.44
N ILE A 629 -41.97 11.64 22.79
CA ILE A 629 -42.11 10.96 24.10
C ILE A 629 -41.32 11.70 25.21
N SER A 630 -40.24 12.44 24.88
CA SER A 630 -39.22 12.99 25.79
C SER A 630 -39.64 14.27 26.52
N GLU A 631 -40.82 14.82 26.24
CA GLU A 631 -41.45 15.73 27.19
C GLU A 631 -41.67 15.02 28.56
N HIS A 632 -41.53 13.67 28.63
CA HIS A 632 -41.50 12.92 29.88
C HIS A 632 -40.46 11.80 30.15
N VAL A 633 -39.53 11.38 29.28
CA VAL A 633 -38.44 10.43 29.71
C VAL A 633 -37.14 10.65 28.92
N TRP A 634 -36.00 10.77 29.63
CA TRP A 634 -34.65 10.84 29.05
C TRP A 634 -33.73 9.76 29.62
N GLN A 635 -33.12 8.97 28.73
CA GLN A 635 -31.72 8.53 28.66
C GLN A 635 -31.61 7.07 28.19
N THR A 636 -31.01 6.86 27.01
CA THR A 636 -29.93 5.87 26.84
C THR A 636 -29.15 6.19 25.56
N ARG A 637 -27.96 6.77 25.71
CA ARG A 637 -26.99 6.96 24.62
C ARG A 637 -25.59 6.94 25.24
N GLN A 638 -25.13 5.77 25.66
CA GLN A 638 -23.73 5.56 26.02
C GLN A 638 -23.30 4.15 25.60
N ASP A 639 -22.05 4.10 25.14
CA ASP A 639 -21.28 2.93 24.70
C ASP A 639 -21.44 2.53 23.22
N ARG A 640 -21.07 3.47 22.33
CA ARG A 640 -20.61 3.12 20.96
C ARG A 640 -19.12 2.78 21.00
N PHE A 641 -18.80 1.49 20.97
CA PHE A 641 -17.43 1.01 20.83
C PHE A 641 -17.11 0.91 19.33
N VAL A 642 -16.31 1.83 18.80
CA VAL A 642 -15.86 1.80 17.40
C VAL A 642 -14.48 1.16 17.36
N LEU A 643 -14.39 -0.07 16.85
CA LEU A 643 -13.12 -0.70 16.49
C LEU A 643 -12.85 -0.39 15.01
N PRO A 644 -11.66 0.14 14.66
CA PRO A 644 -11.26 0.23 13.26
C PRO A 644 -11.13 -1.20 12.70
N ASN A 645 -11.72 -1.45 11.52
CA ASN A 645 -11.62 -2.72 10.82
C ASN A 645 -10.36 -2.71 9.92
N PRO A 646 -9.22 -3.26 10.35
CA PRO A 646 -7.99 -3.23 9.54
C PRO A 646 -8.14 -4.01 8.22
N LEU A 647 -9.15 -4.88 8.06
CA LEU A 647 -9.38 -5.62 6.81
C LEU A 647 -9.93 -4.75 5.68
N GLU A 648 -10.41 -3.54 5.98
CA GLU A 648 -10.91 -2.57 5.00
C GLU A 648 -9.82 -1.64 4.43
N ASP A 649 -8.60 -1.62 5.00
CA ASP A 649 -7.52 -0.77 4.47
C ASP A 649 -7.21 -1.13 3.00
N PRO A 650 -6.86 -0.17 2.13
CA PRO A 650 -6.56 -0.47 0.73
C PRO A 650 -5.35 -1.40 0.61
N VAL A 651 -5.35 -2.26 -0.43
CA VAL A 651 -4.19 -3.11 -0.75
C VAL A 651 -3.00 -2.24 -1.15
N GLN A 652 -1.81 -2.55 -0.64
CA GLN A 652 -0.58 -1.78 -0.86
C GLN A 652 0.59 -2.69 -1.29
N GLY A 653 1.61 -2.13 -1.94
CA GLY A 653 2.89 -2.82 -2.18
C GLY A 653 2.91 -3.82 -3.34
N LEU A 654 1.89 -3.86 -4.21
CA LEU A 654 1.82 -4.76 -5.37
C LEU A 654 2.92 -4.49 -6.42
N GLU A 655 3.28 -3.22 -6.63
CA GLU A 655 4.30 -2.83 -7.61
C GLU A 655 5.74 -3.04 -7.09
N LYS A 656 5.91 -3.28 -5.78
CA LYS A 656 7.22 -3.39 -5.12
C LYS A 656 7.51 -4.84 -4.76
N VAL A 657 8.02 -5.58 -5.74
CA VAL A 657 8.40 -6.99 -5.56
C VAL A 657 9.92 -7.10 -5.47
N ASN A 658 10.49 -6.57 -4.39
CA ASN A 658 11.92 -6.62 -4.10
C ASN A 658 12.14 -7.07 -2.66
N GLU A 659 13.10 -7.96 -2.43
CA GLU A 659 13.43 -8.49 -1.11
C GLU A 659 13.88 -7.42 -0.11
N LYS A 660 14.41 -6.29 -0.59
CA LYS A 660 14.89 -5.17 0.23
C LYS A 660 13.81 -4.17 0.59
N ASP A 661 12.71 -4.16 -0.15
CA ASP A 661 11.62 -3.20 0.04
C ASP A 661 10.49 -3.80 0.88
N ARG A 662 9.61 -2.94 1.39
CA ARG A 662 8.30 -3.38 1.87
C ARG A 662 7.38 -3.61 0.67
N GLY A 663 6.98 -4.87 0.47
CA GLY A 663 6.07 -5.32 -0.57
C GLY A 663 4.69 -5.71 -0.02
N PHE A 664 3.83 -6.24 -0.89
CA PHE A 664 2.46 -6.66 -0.56
C PHE A 664 2.35 -7.48 0.74
N PHE A 665 3.14 -8.56 0.88
CA PHE A 665 3.06 -9.44 2.04
C PHE A 665 3.47 -8.76 3.35
N ASP A 666 4.39 -7.78 3.34
CA ASP A 666 4.76 -7.03 4.54
C ASP A 666 3.57 -6.19 5.05
N HIS A 667 2.85 -5.54 4.12
CA HIS A 667 1.67 -4.72 4.46
C HIS A 667 0.51 -5.58 4.98
N GLU A 668 0.28 -6.75 4.38
CA GLU A 668 -0.78 -7.66 4.76
C GLU A 668 -0.51 -8.38 6.10
N LEU A 669 0.76 -8.72 6.39
CA LEU A 669 1.16 -9.23 7.70
C LEU A 669 0.93 -8.20 8.81
N GLU A 670 1.35 -6.95 8.60
CA GLU A 670 1.11 -5.85 9.53
C GLU A 670 -0.39 -5.62 9.78
N ARG A 671 -1.20 -5.71 8.72
CA ARG A 671 -2.67 -5.62 8.81
C ARG A 671 -3.24 -6.71 9.73
N ILE A 672 -2.85 -7.96 9.52
CA ILE A 672 -3.31 -9.09 10.34
C ILE A 672 -2.74 -9.03 11.77
N ARG A 673 -1.54 -8.49 11.98
CA ARG A 673 -1.00 -8.25 13.32
C ARG A 673 -1.91 -7.30 14.11
N LYS A 674 -2.26 -6.15 13.55
CA LYS A 674 -3.20 -5.18 14.16
C LYS A 674 -4.57 -5.82 14.46
N PHE A 675 -5.04 -6.69 13.57
CA PHE A 675 -6.25 -7.46 13.80
C PHE A 675 -6.14 -8.33 15.06
N PHE A 676 -5.10 -9.16 15.18
CA PHE A 676 -4.94 -10.04 16.34
C PHE A 676 -4.62 -9.28 17.65
N GLU A 677 -3.98 -8.11 17.58
CA GLU A 677 -3.85 -7.20 18.73
C GLU A 677 -5.23 -6.75 19.24
N THR A 678 -6.12 -6.35 18.32
CA THR A 678 -7.50 -5.94 18.65
C THR A 678 -8.30 -7.09 19.28
N VAL A 679 -8.20 -8.29 18.71
CA VAL A 679 -8.83 -9.50 19.28
C VAL A 679 -8.25 -9.82 20.65
N GLY A 680 -6.94 -9.65 20.83
CA GLY A 680 -6.25 -9.84 22.11
C GLY A 680 -6.78 -8.92 23.21
N HIS A 681 -7.04 -7.65 22.90
CA HIS A 681 -7.68 -6.70 23.82
C HIS A 681 -9.09 -7.15 24.22
N LEU A 682 -9.91 -7.58 23.24
CA LEU A 682 -11.26 -8.08 23.50
C LEU A 682 -11.28 -9.33 24.40
N LEU A 683 -10.28 -10.20 24.28
CA LEU A 683 -10.14 -11.37 25.16
C LEU A 683 -9.74 -11.00 26.59
N ALA A 684 -8.96 -9.94 26.77
CA ALA A 684 -8.46 -9.52 28.09
C ALA A 684 -9.53 -8.85 28.96
N ASP A 685 -10.49 -8.15 28.35
CA ASP A 685 -11.53 -7.38 29.06
C ASP A 685 -12.73 -8.24 29.56
N ALA A 686 -12.63 -9.56 29.42
CA ALA A 686 -13.45 -10.60 30.05
C ALA A 686 -15.00 -10.47 29.97
N GLY A 687 -15.58 -11.31 29.10
CA GLY A 687 -16.82 -12.00 29.40
C GLY A 687 -18.01 -11.59 28.54
N GLU A 688 -18.77 -10.58 28.98
CA GLU A 688 -20.12 -10.38 28.47
C GLU A 688 -20.19 -9.77 27.06
N SER A 689 -19.35 -8.77 26.77
CA SER A 689 -19.31 -8.11 25.45
C SER A 689 -18.78 -9.04 24.35
N LEU A 690 -17.70 -9.79 24.63
CA LEU A 690 -17.18 -10.78 23.69
C LEU A 690 -18.17 -11.93 23.47
N ILE A 691 -18.78 -12.46 24.53
CA ILE A 691 -19.80 -13.52 24.38
C ILE A 691 -21.01 -13.01 23.60
N LYS A 692 -21.48 -11.78 23.85
CA LYS A 692 -22.55 -11.15 23.08
C LYS A 692 -22.17 -11.03 21.60
N SER A 693 -20.95 -10.58 21.30
CA SER A 693 -20.44 -10.52 19.92
C SER A 693 -20.35 -11.90 19.27
N LEU A 694 -19.90 -12.93 20.00
CA LEU A 694 -19.88 -14.31 19.52
C LEU A 694 -21.28 -14.88 19.29
N TYR A 695 -22.27 -14.52 20.11
CA TYR A 695 -23.68 -14.87 19.87
C TYR A 695 -24.21 -14.23 18.60
N VAL A 696 -23.89 -12.95 18.35
CA VAL A 696 -24.26 -12.27 17.10
C VAL A 696 -23.55 -12.93 15.91
N ASN A 697 -22.26 -13.28 16.04
CA ASN A 697 -21.53 -14.00 14.98
C ASN A 697 -22.14 -15.37 14.69
N GLU A 698 -22.50 -16.13 15.74
CA GLU A 698 -23.13 -17.43 15.58
C GLU A 698 -24.52 -17.29 14.97
N TYR A 699 -25.28 -16.24 15.32
CA TYR A 699 -26.54 -15.93 14.66
C TYR A 699 -26.32 -15.72 13.17
N ILE A 700 -25.33 -14.89 12.79
CA ILE A 700 -25.06 -14.56 11.39
C ILE A 700 -24.76 -15.81 10.56
N VAL A 701 -23.82 -16.67 11.01
CA VAL A 701 -23.46 -17.89 10.26
C VAL A 701 -24.57 -18.96 10.27
N SER A 702 -25.53 -18.83 11.19
CA SER A 702 -26.71 -19.70 11.28
C SER A 702 -27.95 -19.14 10.56
N ALA A 703 -27.95 -17.84 10.28
CA ALA A 703 -29.05 -17.11 9.66
C ALA A 703 -28.84 -16.91 8.15
N PHE A 704 -27.60 -16.81 7.69
CA PHE A 704 -27.28 -16.42 6.32
C PHE A 704 -26.33 -17.43 5.67
N LYS A 705 -26.46 -17.60 4.35
CA LYS A 705 -25.63 -18.51 3.57
C LYS A 705 -24.21 -17.97 3.43
N ASN A 706 -23.23 -18.81 3.65
CA ASN A 706 -21.84 -18.53 3.28
C ASN A 706 -21.49 -19.15 1.91
N TYR A 707 -20.28 -18.92 1.42
CA TYR A 707 -19.83 -19.51 0.15
C TYR A 707 -19.90 -21.05 0.11
N THR A 708 -19.58 -21.72 1.23
CA THR A 708 -19.52 -23.19 1.33
C THR A 708 -20.87 -23.85 1.62
N THR A 709 -21.97 -23.09 1.62
CA THR A 709 -23.31 -23.63 1.91
C THR A 709 -23.76 -24.58 0.79
N VAL A 710 -23.92 -25.87 1.12
CA VAL A 710 -24.32 -26.92 0.17
C VAL A 710 -25.83 -27.15 0.23
N GLY A 711 -26.48 -27.22 -0.94
CA GLY A 711 -27.91 -27.58 -1.05
C GLY A 711 -28.88 -26.62 -0.35
N ASN A 712 -28.47 -25.36 -0.12
CA ASN A 712 -29.23 -24.36 0.64
C ASN A 712 -29.59 -24.80 2.07
N ALA A 713 -28.76 -25.66 2.68
CA ALA A 713 -28.93 -26.11 4.06
C ALA A 713 -27.88 -25.48 4.98
N LEU A 714 -28.32 -24.84 6.06
CA LEU A 714 -27.45 -24.24 7.08
C LEU A 714 -27.21 -25.24 8.21
N GLU A 715 -25.95 -25.35 8.67
CA GLU A 715 -25.53 -26.34 9.68
C GLU A 715 -26.30 -26.19 11.01
N HIS A 716 -26.47 -24.94 11.47
CA HIS A 716 -27.19 -24.60 12.69
C HIS A 716 -28.41 -23.70 12.41
N ASP A 717 -29.24 -24.03 11.41
CA ASP A 717 -30.39 -23.20 11.01
C ASP A 717 -31.26 -22.74 12.19
N ILE A 718 -31.41 -21.42 12.35
CA ILE A 718 -32.20 -20.78 13.41
C ILE A 718 -33.69 -20.64 13.08
N GLY A 719 -34.05 -20.76 11.81
CA GLY A 719 -35.37 -20.41 11.28
C GLY A 719 -36.20 -21.64 10.92
N TRP A 720 -37.51 -21.46 10.88
CA TRP A 720 -38.46 -22.51 10.52
C TRP A 720 -39.05 -22.25 9.13
N ASN A 721 -39.04 -23.25 8.24
CA ASN A 721 -39.54 -23.17 6.86
C ASN A 721 -39.02 -21.95 6.08
N ARG A 722 -37.72 -21.67 6.16
CA ARG A 722 -37.10 -20.56 5.43
C ARG A 722 -36.94 -20.88 3.95
N PRO A 723 -37.27 -19.96 3.04
CA PRO A 723 -37.05 -20.13 1.61
C PRO A 723 -35.58 -19.86 1.24
N LEU A 724 -34.65 -20.68 1.74
CA LEU A 724 -33.20 -20.53 1.51
C LEU A 724 -32.80 -20.76 0.05
N ASP A 725 -33.69 -21.35 -0.75
CA ASP A 725 -33.61 -21.49 -2.20
C ASP A 725 -33.92 -20.19 -2.95
N LYS A 726 -34.53 -19.20 -2.29
CA LYS A 726 -34.95 -17.92 -2.88
C LYS A 726 -34.49 -16.73 -2.02
N THR A 727 -33.18 -16.49 -2.01
CA THR A 727 -32.52 -15.33 -1.38
C THR A 727 -31.98 -14.37 -2.43
N TRP A 728 -31.64 -13.14 -2.03
CA TRP A 728 -31.09 -12.13 -2.95
C TRP A 728 -29.72 -12.53 -3.49
N PHE A 729 -28.76 -12.82 -2.60
CA PHE A 729 -27.49 -13.43 -3.02
C PHE A 729 -27.67 -14.95 -3.15
N LYS A 730 -27.10 -15.55 -4.20
CA LYS A 730 -27.17 -17.00 -4.40
C LYS A 730 -26.33 -17.71 -3.34
N ARG A 731 -25.13 -17.17 -3.05
CA ARG A 731 -24.21 -17.59 -2.00
C ARG A 731 -23.57 -16.36 -1.32
N ALA A 732 -22.73 -16.58 -0.32
CA ALA A 732 -21.86 -15.57 0.27
C ALA A 732 -22.54 -14.33 0.96
N GLU A 733 -23.71 -14.53 1.57
CA GLU A 733 -24.40 -13.52 2.38
C GLU A 733 -23.61 -13.17 3.66
N VAL A 734 -22.94 -14.14 4.29
CA VAL A 734 -22.08 -13.87 5.46
C VAL A 734 -20.89 -12.98 5.08
N GLU A 735 -20.30 -13.20 3.92
CA GLU A 735 -19.21 -12.43 3.36
C GLU A 735 -19.65 -11.00 3.02
N TYR A 736 -20.89 -10.80 2.55
CA TYR A 736 -21.49 -9.46 2.46
C TYR A 736 -21.53 -8.76 3.83
N ILE A 737 -21.90 -9.45 4.91
CA ILE A 737 -21.89 -8.85 6.25
C ILE A 737 -20.46 -8.46 6.67
N ILE A 738 -19.44 -9.22 6.26
CA ILE A 738 -18.03 -8.93 6.57
C ILE A 738 -17.49 -7.75 5.74
N PHE A 739 -17.68 -7.76 4.42
CA PHE A 739 -17.01 -6.82 3.50
C PHE A 739 -17.92 -5.73 2.91
N GLY A 740 -19.22 -5.99 2.80
CA GLY A 740 -20.22 -5.00 2.37
C GLY A 740 -20.14 -4.60 0.89
N HIS A 741 -19.53 -5.40 0.02
CA HIS A 741 -19.52 -5.12 -1.41
C HIS A 741 -20.87 -5.48 -2.07
N PRO A 742 -21.35 -4.73 -3.07
CA PRO A 742 -22.61 -5.04 -3.77
C PRO A 742 -22.64 -6.39 -4.48
N SER A 743 -21.48 -6.82 -4.97
CA SER A 743 -21.35 -8.03 -5.79
C SER A 743 -20.93 -9.21 -4.94
N GLU A 744 -21.61 -10.35 -5.13
CA GLU A 744 -21.28 -11.64 -4.53
C GLU A 744 -19.82 -12.01 -4.81
N GLN A 745 -19.37 -11.84 -6.05
CA GLN A 745 -18.00 -12.15 -6.48
C GLN A 745 -16.95 -11.31 -5.73
N SER A 746 -17.23 -10.03 -5.52
CA SER A 746 -16.34 -9.12 -4.78
C SER A 746 -16.22 -9.51 -3.31
N ASN A 747 -17.32 -9.91 -2.67
CA ASN A 747 -17.31 -10.40 -1.29
C ASN A 747 -16.54 -11.72 -1.15
N ILE A 748 -16.72 -12.65 -2.09
CA ILE A 748 -15.98 -13.92 -2.16
C ILE A 748 -14.48 -13.68 -2.33
N ALA A 749 -14.09 -12.79 -3.25
CA ALA A 749 -12.69 -12.45 -3.50
C ALA A 749 -12.03 -11.84 -2.25
N ALA A 750 -12.73 -10.94 -1.54
CA ALA A 750 -12.25 -10.34 -0.30
C ALA A 750 -12.11 -11.38 0.83
N ALA A 751 -13.04 -12.33 0.93
CA ALA A 751 -12.98 -13.45 1.88
C ALA A 751 -11.76 -14.34 1.61
N LYS A 752 -11.57 -14.76 0.35
CA LYS A 752 -10.44 -15.61 -0.08
C LYS A 752 -9.08 -14.96 0.17
N ARG A 753 -8.95 -13.65 -0.12
CA ARG A 753 -7.75 -12.87 0.18
C ARG A 753 -7.47 -12.84 1.68
N THR A 754 -8.45 -12.43 2.47
CA THR A 754 -8.33 -12.32 3.93
C THR A 754 -7.96 -13.67 4.56
N LEU A 755 -8.60 -14.75 4.10
CA LEU A 755 -8.32 -16.12 4.51
C LEU A 755 -6.87 -16.50 4.24
N THR A 756 -6.39 -16.23 3.02
CA THR A 756 -5.00 -16.50 2.61
C THR A 756 -4.00 -15.76 3.51
N VAL A 757 -4.24 -14.49 3.82
CA VAL A 757 -3.32 -13.71 4.67
C VAL A 757 -3.36 -14.19 6.13
N ILE A 758 -4.52 -14.54 6.68
CA ILE A 758 -4.60 -15.14 8.02
C ILE A 758 -3.82 -16.47 8.05
N ARG A 759 -3.95 -17.29 7.01
CA ARG A 759 -3.18 -18.53 6.85
C ARG A 759 -1.67 -18.28 6.72
N LEU A 760 -1.25 -17.17 6.11
CA LEU A 760 0.17 -16.82 5.94
C LEU A 760 0.89 -16.68 7.28
N VAL A 761 0.27 -16.03 8.26
CA VAL A 761 0.85 -15.87 9.61
C VAL A 761 1.19 -17.24 10.23
N PHE A 762 0.27 -18.20 10.15
CA PHE A 762 0.47 -19.53 10.73
C PHE A 762 1.40 -20.42 9.89
N ASN A 763 1.41 -20.25 8.57
CA ASN A 763 2.35 -20.98 7.70
C ASN A 763 3.78 -20.45 7.82
N LEU A 764 3.97 -19.16 8.10
CA LEU A 764 5.28 -18.59 8.43
C LEU A 764 5.85 -19.21 9.70
N LEU A 765 5.04 -19.40 10.75
CA LEU A 765 5.48 -20.09 11.96
C LEU A 765 6.07 -21.47 11.65
N HIS A 766 5.38 -22.26 10.82
CA HIS A 766 5.87 -23.57 10.42
C HIS A 766 7.17 -23.47 9.62
N VAL A 767 7.22 -22.59 8.62
CA VAL A 767 8.38 -22.43 7.74
C VAL A 767 9.62 -21.95 8.50
N TYR A 768 9.46 -21.11 9.52
CA TYR A 768 10.55 -20.61 10.36
C TYR A 768 10.95 -21.56 11.49
N THR A 769 10.16 -22.61 11.77
CA THR A 769 10.47 -23.62 12.80
C THR A 769 10.86 -24.97 12.21
N ASP A 770 10.74 -25.17 10.90
CA ASP A 770 11.14 -26.38 10.17
C ASP A 770 12.62 -26.29 9.69
N PRO A 771 13.54 -27.08 10.27
CA PRO A 771 14.97 -26.99 9.96
C PRO A 771 15.30 -27.36 8.50
N GLU A 772 14.52 -28.23 7.87
CA GLU A 772 14.75 -28.66 6.49
C GLU A 772 14.41 -27.52 5.51
N LYS A 773 13.30 -26.82 5.74
CA LYS A 773 12.90 -25.64 4.93
C LYS A 773 13.89 -24.49 5.07
N LEU A 774 14.39 -24.25 6.29
CA LEU A 774 15.43 -23.25 6.53
C LEU A 774 16.74 -23.61 5.84
N ALA A 775 17.19 -24.87 5.93
CA ALA A 775 18.41 -25.31 5.28
C ALA A 775 18.32 -25.23 3.74
N PHE A 776 17.16 -25.61 3.19
CA PHE A 776 16.90 -25.54 1.75
C PHE A 776 16.90 -24.10 1.24
N THR A 777 16.13 -23.22 1.87
CA THR A 777 16.06 -21.80 1.47
C THR A 777 17.37 -21.06 1.72
N PHE A 778 18.14 -21.40 2.76
CA PHE A 778 19.47 -20.85 2.99
C PHE A 778 20.44 -21.22 1.86
N LYS A 779 20.45 -22.49 1.44
CA LYS A 779 21.27 -22.96 0.32
C LYS A 779 20.88 -22.25 -0.98
N MET A 780 19.59 -22.08 -1.22
CA MET A 780 19.04 -21.38 -2.37
C MET A 780 19.41 -19.89 -2.36
N ALA A 781 19.16 -19.21 -1.24
CA ALA A 781 19.52 -17.81 -1.04
C ALA A 781 21.02 -17.55 -1.16
N SER A 782 21.86 -18.46 -0.67
CA SER A 782 23.33 -18.38 -0.80
C SER A 782 23.78 -18.49 -2.26
N SER A 783 23.11 -19.33 -3.07
CA SER A 783 23.38 -19.44 -4.51
C SER A 783 22.89 -18.23 -5.31
N ILE A 784 21.88 -17.53 -4.79
CA ILE A 784 21.22 -16.40 -5.44
C ILE A 784 21.89 -15.06 -5.11
N ALA A 785 21.99 -14.73 -3.81
CA ALA A 785 22.52 -13.46 -3.32
C ALA A 785 24.05 -13.35 -3.42
N GLY A 786 24.72 -14.46 -3.71
CA GLY A 786 26.17 -14.58 -3.58
C GLY A 786 26.63 -14.51 -2.11
N TRP A 787 27.95 -14.50 -1.90
CA TRP A 787 28.62 -14.61 -0.59
C TRP A 787 28.46 -13.40 0.36
N THR A 788 27.45 -12.54 0.18
CA THR A 788 27.25 -11.39 1.07
C THR A 788 26.53 -11.85 2.36
N ILE A 789 27.20 -11.69 3.50
CA ILE A 789 26.72 -12.15 4.82
C ILE A 789 25.35 -11.54 5.18
N PHE A 790 25.03 -10.35 4.67
CA PHE A 790 23.79 -9.62 4.93
C PHE A 790 22.71 -9.75 3.84
N GLY A 791 23.09 -10.09 2.60
CA GLY A 791 22.13 -10.28 1.51
C GLY A 791 21.42 -11.64 1.57
N VAL A 792 22.12 -12.67 2.05
CA VAL A 792 21.59 -14.03 2.16
C VAL A 792 20.35 -14.11 3.06
N PRO A 793 20.33 -13.54 4.29
CA PRO A 793 19.13 -13.55 5.13
C PRO A 793 17.92 -12.86 4.48
N VAL A 794 18.13 -11.75 3.78
CA VAL A 794 17.05 -11.00 3.12
C VAL A 794 16.42 -11.83 1.98
N VAL A 795 17.25 -12.44 1.13
CA VAL A 795 16.77 -13.34 0.06
C VAL A 795 16.13 -14.60 0.65
N GLN A 796 16.70 -15.17 1.71
CA GLN A 796 16.13 -16.34 2.38
C GLN A 796 14.72 -16.04 2.93
N ASN A 797 14.55 -14.93 3.64
CA ASN A 797 13.27 -14.49 4.17
C ASN A 797 12.24 -14.26 3.06
N PHE A 798 12.65 -13.67 1.94
CA PHE A 798 11.80 -13.50 0.77
C PHE A 798 11.29 -14.83 0.21
N LEU A 799 12.16 -15.85 0.13
CA LEU A 799 11.80 -17.19 -0.32
C LEU A 799 10.88 -17.91 0.69
N LEU A 800 11.13 -17.77 1.99
CA LEU A 800 10.30 -18.35 3.05
C LEU A 800 8.88 -17.75 3.05
N VAL A 801 8.76 -16.42 2.92
CA VAL A 801 7.47 -15.71 2.81
C VAL A 801 6.73 -16.15 1.55
N SER A 802 7.43 -16.26 0.42
CA SER A 802 6.83 -16.72 -0.85
C SER A 802 6.31 -18.16 -0.72
N TRP A 803 7.08 -19.04 -0.08
CA TRP A 803 6.67 -20.42 0.15
C TRP A 803 5.44 -20.52 1.07
N ALA A 804 5.44 -19.76 2.17
CA ALA A 804 4.33 -19.71 3.09
C ALA A 804 3.07 -19.14 2.43
N ALA A 805 3.19 -18.09 1.61
CA ALA A 805 2.07 -17.47 0.90
C ALA A 805 1.41 -18.42 -0.11
N LEU A 806 2.22 -19.15 -0.88
CA LEU A 806 1.70 -20.14 -1.83
C LEU A 806 0.97 -21.28 -1.09
N GLU A 807 1.52 -21.76 0.03
CA GLU A 807 0.85 -22.77 0.87
C GLU A 807 -0.47 -22.21 1.43
N SER A 808 -0.49 -20.95 1.85
CA SER A 808 -1.67 -20.31 2.39
C SER A 808 -2.78 -20.09 1.37
N TRP A 809 -2.42 -19.82 0.12
CA TRP A 809 -3.38 -19.73 -0.97
C TRP A 809 -4.01 -21.11 -1.24
N LEU A 810 -3.21 -22.17 -1.27
CA LEU A 810 -3.71 -23.55 -1.39
C LEU A 810 -4.61 -23.94 -0.22
N ASP A 811 -4.29 -23.49 0.99
CA ASP A 811 -5.15 -23.69 2.15
C ASP A 811 -6.48 -22.96 2.00
N ALA A 812 -6.47 -21.74 1.45
CA ALA A 812 -7.70 -21.01 1.16
C ALA A 812 -8.55 -21.75 0.11
N GLU A 813 -7.97 -22.31 -0.96
CA GLU A 813 -8.71 -23.14 -1.94
C GLU A 813 -9.42 -24.31 -1.27
N LYS A 814 -8.73 -25.03 -0.38
CA LYS A 814 -9.30 -26.17 0.35
C LYS A 814 -10.46 -25.75 1.25
N LEU A 815 -10.28 -24.66 1.99
CA LEU A 815 -11.31 -24.13 2.87
C LEU A 815 -12.54 -23.67 2.06
N MET A 816 -12.33 -23.01 0.93
CA MET A 816 -13.39 -22.62 0.00
C MET A 816 -14.10 -23.81 -0.63
N ALA A 817 -13.43 -24.96 -0.76
CA ALA A 817 -14.04 -26.24 -1.15
C ALA A 817 -14.80 -26.95 0.00
N GLY A 818 -14.84 -26.36 1.19
CA GLY A 818 -15.49 -26.93 2.38
C GLY A 818 -14.62 -27.92 3.17
N GLU A 819 -13.34 -28.07 2.84
CA GLU A 819 -12.41 -28.92 3.59
C GLU A 819 -11.95 -28.23 4.89
N GLN A 820 -11.42 -29.03 5.81
CA GLN A 820 -10.77 -28.54 7.02
C GLN A 820 -9.25 -28.50 6.86
N VAL A 821 -8.63 -27.43 7.34
CA VAL A 821 -7.16 -27.25 7.32
C VAL A 821 -6.66 -27.12 8.75
N PRO A 822 -5.56 -27.80 9.13
CA PRO A 822 -4.96 -27.61 10.45
C PRO A 822 -4.45 -26.18 10.62
N LEU A 823 -4.73 -25.59 11.78
CA LEU A 823 -4.31 -24.23 12.11
C LEU A 823 -2.79 -24.07 12.00
N ILE A 824 -2.03 -24.98 12.60
CA ILE A 824 -0.57 -25.08 12.44
C ILE A 824 -0.26 -26.31 11.60
N LYS A 825 0.45 -26.08 10.49
CA LYS A 825 0.92 -27.14 9.61
C LYS A 825 2.04 -27.95 10.26
N THR A 826 2.19 -29.18 9.82
CA THR A 826 3.34 -30.04 10.10
C THR A 826 4.01 -30.38 8.77
N SER A 827 5.20 -30.97 8.80
CA SER A 827 5.87 -31.42 7.56
C SER A 827 5.03 -32.44 6.77
N GLN A 828 4.04 -33.09 7.40
CA GLN A 828 3.12 -34.04 6.76
C GLN A 828 1.86 -33.39 6.18
N SER A 829 1.35 -32.32 6.79
CA SER A 829 0.19 -31.56 6.27
C SER A 829 0.57 -30.43 5.32
N TRP A 830 1.87 -30.16 5.17
CA TRP A 830 2.45 -29.21 4.22
C TRP A 830 2.38 -29.74 2.78
N PHE A 831 1.83 -28.94 1.88
CA PHE A 831 1.56 -29.35 0.52
C PHE A 831 2.76 -29.10 -0.40
N LEU A 832 3.35 -27.90 -0.38
CA LEU A 832 4.42 -27.52 -1.29
C LEU A 832 5.79 -28.06 -0.84
N ASP A 833 6.28 -29.13 -1.46
CA ASP A 833 7.63 -29.63 -1.18
C ASP A 833 8.73 -28.69 -1.76
N PRO A 834 10.00 -28.84 -1.33
CA PRO A 834 11.09 -27.96 -1.74
C PRO A 834 11.37 -27.98 -3.26
N ASP A 835 11.21 -29.14 -3.90
CA ASP A 835 11.50 -29.29 -5.33
C ASP A 835 10.47 -28.54 -6.17
N ARG A 836 9.19 -28.63 -5.81
CA ARG A 836 8.11 -27.87 -6.47
C ARG A 836 8.20 -26.36 -6.24
N LEU A 837 8.63 -25.92 -5.05
CA LEU A 837 8.91 -24.49 -4.81
C LEU A 837 9.98 -23.98 -5.78
N LYS A 838 11.05 -24.76 -5.96
CA LYS A 838 12.13 -24.44 -6.90
C LYS A 838 11.63 -24.45 -8.34
N GLU A 839 10.80 -25.41 -8.72
CA GLU A 839 10.20 -25.47 -10.05
C GLU A 839 9.32 -24.25 -10.36
N TYR A 840 8.53 -23.80 -9.38
CA TYR A 840 7.65 -22.64 -9.52
C TYR A 840 8.39 -21.31 -9.48
N LEU A 841 9.28 -21.08 -8.49
CA LEU A 841 9.97 -19.80 -8.29
C LEU A 841 11.21 -19.63 -9.16
N ILE A 842 11.90 -20.71 -9.54
CA ILE A 842 13.22 -20.66 -10.19
C ILE A 842 13.21 -21.27 -11.58
N ASP A 843 12.76 -22.51 -11.74
CA ASP A 843 12.98 -23.26 -12.98
C ASP A 843 11.91 -22.99 -14.07
N ASN A 844 10.83 -22.25 -13.74
CA ASN A 844 9.75 -21.87 -14.67
C ASN A 844 9.05 -23.07 -15.34
N VAL A 845 9.01 -24.22 -14.65
CA VAL A 845 8.47 -25.48 -15.20
C VAL A 845 6.93 -25.50 -15.18
N ILE A 846 6.31 -24.65 -14.36
CA ILE A 846 4.86 -24.60 -14.13
C ILE A 846 4.31 -23.22 -14.55
N ALA A 847 3.31 -23.19 -15.44
CA ALA A 847 2.83 -21.96 -16.07
C ALA A 847 2.03 -21.06 -15.11
N GLY A 848 1.41 -21.60 -14.05
CA GLY A 848 0.81 -20.82 -12.97
C GLY A 848 0.52 -21.63 -11.69
N ILE A 849 0.06 -20.96 -10.64
CA ILE A 849 -0.27 -21.58 -9.33
C ILE A 849 -1.35 -22.67 -9.48
N ARG A 850 -2.26 -22.52 -10.45
CA ARG A 850 -3.32 -23.49 -10.75
C ARG A 850 -2.79 -24.81 -11.34
N ASP A 851 -1.78 -24.76 -12.20
CA ASP A 851 -1.18 -25.98 -12.77
C ASP A 851 -0.51 -26.82 -11.67
N LEU A 852 0.06 -26.16 -10.65
CA LEU A 852 0.60 -26.81 -9.46
C LEU A 852 -0.48 -27.53 -8.63
N VAL A 853 -1.74 -27.07 -8.66
CA VAL A 853 -2.90 -27.74 -8.05
C VAL A 853 -3.32 -28.96 -8.87
N GLN A 854 -3.38 -28.81 -10.20
CA GLN A 854 -3.87 -29.85 -11.11
C GLN A 854 -2.93 -31.07 -11.17
N ASP A 855 -1.61 -30.85 -11.19
CA ASP A 855 -0.57 -31.90 -11.16
C ASP A 855 -0.56 -32.74 -9.87
N LYS A 856 -1.38 -32.37 -8.87
CA LYS A 856 -1.39 -32.99 -7.55
C LYS A 856 -2.67 -33.73 -7.20
N ALA A 857 -3.72 -33.63 -8.02
CA ALA A 857 -4.97 -34.37 -7.78
C ALA A 857 -4.74 -35.90 -7.68
N GLU A 858 -3.84 -36.45 -8.50
CA GLU A 858 -3.49 -37.89 -8.46
C GLU A 858 -2.58 -38.27 -7.27
N GLU A 859 -1.63 -37.42 -6.87
CA GLU A 859 -0.76 -37.66 -5.71
C GLU A 859 -1.52 -37.52 -4.37
N LEU A 860 -2.57 -36.68 -4.34
CA LEU A 860 -3.46 -36.48 -3.21
C LEU A 860 -4.31 -37.71 -2.87
N ILE A 861 -4.71 -38.50 -3.88
CA ILE A 861 -5.43 -39.76 -3.66
C ILE A 861 -4.57 -40.75 -2.87
N ASP A 862 -3.26 -40.78 -3.14
CA ASP A 862 -2.32 -41.66 -2.42
C ASP A 862 -1.92 -41.10 -1.04
N LYS A 863 -1.81 -39.77 -0.90
CA LYS A 863 -1.56 -39.11 0.40
C LYS A 863 -2.77 -39.19 1.36
N GLY A 864 -4.00 -39.09 0.87
CA GLY A 864 -5.21 -39.28 1.70
C GLY A 864 -5.30 -40.69 2.29
N ALA A 865 -4.87 -41.71 1.54
CA ALA A 865 -4.75 -43.07 2.04
C ALA A 865 -3.60 -43.26 3.06
N ALA A 866 -2.54 -42.43 2.99
CA ALA A 866 -1.48 -42.39 3.98
C ALA A 866 -1.92 -41.66 5.27
N SER A 867 -2.70 -40.58 5.17
CA SER A 867 -3.31 -39.90 6.32
C SER A 867 -4.26 -40.81 7.10
N LEU A 868 -5.02 -41.69 6.42
CA LEU A 868 -5.81 -42.73 7.08
C LEU A 868 -4.93 -43.70 7.89
N GLU A 869 -3.77 -44.10 7.36
CA GLU A 869 -2.79 -44.92 8.08
C GLU A 869 -2.28 -44.18 9.34
N GLU A 870 -2.02 -42.89 9.21
CA GLU A 870 -1.58 -42.03 10.33
C GLU A 870 -2.66 -41.88 11.41
N THR A 871 -3.91 -41.62 11.04
CA THR A 871 -5.04 -41.53 11.98
C THR A 871 -5.19 -42.81 12.79
N VAL A 872 -5.09 -43.96 12.13
CA VAL A 872 -5.17 -45.27 12.80
C VAL A 872 -3.94 -45.52 13.70
N MET A 873 -2.73 -45.17 13.26
CA MET A 873 -1.53 -45.29 14.11
C MET A 873 -1.55 -44.36 15.31
N SER A 874 -2.02 -43.12 15.14
CA SER A 874 -2.15 -42.14 16.21
C SER A 874 -3.16 -42.60 17.26
N PHE A 875 -4.28 -43.15 16.82
CA PHE A 875 -5.27 -43.77 17.69
C PHE A 875 -4.70 -44.97 18.48
N ILE A 876 -3.98 -45.87 17.81
CA ILE A 876 -3.29 -47.00 18.48
C ILE A 876 -2.34 -46.48 19.55
N ASN A 877 -1.53 -45.47 19.22
CA ASN A 877 -0.57 -44.89 20.15
C ASN A 877 -1.28 -44.27 21.37
N GLY A 878 -2.33 -43.46 21.15
CA GLY A 878 -3.10 -42.85 22.22
C GLY A 878 -3.80 -43.86 23.14
N GLN A 879 -4.34 -44.94 22.58
CA GLN A 879 -4.93 -46.02 23.38
C GLN A 879 -3.86 -46.81 24.15
N LEU A 880 -2.70 -47.07 23.54
CA LEU A 880 -1.58 -47.68 24.25
C LEU A 880 -1.08 -46.78 25.39
N ASP A 881 -0.99 -45.46 25.19
CA ASP A 881 -0.65 -44.52 26.26
C ASP A 881 -1.66 -44.55 27.40
N ALA A 882 -2.96 -44.51 27.10
CA ALA A 882 -4.01 -44.60 28.12
C ALA A 882 -4.00 -45.94 28.88
N ILE A 883 -3.71 -47.04 28.20
CA ILE A 883 -3.65 -48.39 28.79
C ILE A 883 -2.39 -48.56 29.65
N PHE A 884 -1.27 -47.95 29.26
CA PHE A 884 0.02 -48.08 29.96
C PHE A 884 0.25 -47.00 31.04
N SER A 885 -0.48 -45.88 31.00
CA SER A 885 -0.32 -44.80 32.00
C SER A 885 -0.65 -45.25 33.42
N GLY A 886 -1.49 -46.27 33.59
CA GLY A 886 -1.87 -46.83 34.90
C GLY A 886 -0.77 -47.61 35.62
N ILE A 887 0.38 -47.88 34.98
CA ILE A 887 1.48 -48.68 35.55
C ILE A 887 2.83 -47.94 35.63
N THR A 888 2.94 -46.69 35.15
CA THR A 888 4.21 -45.95 35.00
C THR A 888 4.63 -45.06 36.19
N ASP A 889 3.87 -45.02 37.30
CA ASP A 889 4.04 -43.97 38.34
C ASP A 889 5.07 -44.26 39.45
N ASN A 890 5.87 -45.34 39.44
CA ASN A 890 6.90 -45.54 40.48
C ASN A 890 8.21 -46.22 40.01
N TRP A 891 9.33 -45.52 40.24
CA TRP A 891 10.72 -45.99 40.48
C TRP A 891 11.76 -46.25 39.33
N TYR A 892 13.03 -46.34 39.78
CA TYR A 892 14.36 -46.04 39.16
C TYR A 892 15.02 -47.10 38.23
N GLN A 893 16.08 -46.63 37.54
CA GLN A 893 16.99 -47.29 36.57
C GLN A 893 17.49 -48.73 36.90
N ALA A 894 17.61 -49.59 35.86
CA ALA A 894 18.64 -50.64 35.75
C ALA A 894 18.85 -51.14 34.30
N THR A 895 19.99 -51.81 34.10
CA THR A 895 20.85 -51.98 32.90
C THR A 895 20.57 -53.15 31.92
N GLU A 896 21.16 -53.02 30.71
CA GLU A 896 21.35 -53.93 29.56
C GLU A 896 20.80 -55.37 29.59
N THR A 897 19.65 -55.57 28.96
CA THR A 897 19.37 -56.39 27.74
C THR A 897 17.85 -56.34 27.52
N VAL A 898 17.33 -55.10 27.49
CA VAL A 898 15.89 -54.79 27.58
C VAL A 898 15.11 -55.41 26.40
N GLY A 899 15.72 -55.39 25.20
CA GLY A 899 15.08 -55.82 23.95
C GLY A 899 14.69 -57.30 23.87
N GLU A 900 15.51 -58.21 24.39
CA GLU A 900 15.18 -59.65 24.37
C GLU A 900 14.09 -59.99 25.40
N ARG A 901 14.16 -59.34 26.58
CA ARG A 901 13.18 -59.52 27.64
C ARG A 901 11.81 -59.00 27.20
N ALA A 902 11.73 -57.79 26.65
CA ALA A 902 10.49 -57.20 26.13
C ALA A 902 9.87 -58.08 25.03
N LYS A 903 10.67 -58.57 24.07
CA LYS A 903 10.20 -59.50 23.03
C LYS A 903 9.65 -60.80 23.63
N SER A 904 10.32 -61.39 24.62
CA SER A 904 9.84 -62.61 25.28
C SER A 904 8.49 -62.43 25.99
N LEU A 905 8.26 -61.26 26.61
CA LEU A 905 7.02 -60.93 27.30
C LEU A 905 5.87 -60.70 26.32
N VAL A 906 6.13 -59.98 25.23
CA VAL A 906 5.13 -59.67 24.20
C VAL A 906 4.80 -60.87 23.31
N ASN A 907 5.72 -61.83 23.16
CA ASN A 907 5.50 -63.00 22.29
C ASN A 907 4.30 -63.87 22.69
N ASN A 908 3.89 -63.84 23.96
CA ASN A 908 2.72 -64.57 24.46
C ASN A 908 1.37 -63.88 24.14
N LEU A 909 1.40 -62.67 23.56
CA LEU A 909 0.19 -61.98 23.09
C LEU A 909 -0.14 -62.40 21.66
N ASP A 910 -1.30 -63.05 21.51
CA ASP A 910 -1.87 -63.36 20.21
C ASP A 910 -2.73 -62.19 19.71
N PHE A 911 -2.35 -61.65 18.57
CA PHE A 911 -3.04 -60.56 17.87
C PHE A 911 -3.77 -61.02 16.60
N SER A 912 -3.80 -62.32 16.31
CA SER A 912 -4.41 -62.86 15.09
C SER A 912 -5.90 -62.52 14.94
N ASP A 913 -6.60 -62.32 16.06
CA ASP A 913 -8.00 -61.90 16.12
C ASP A 913 -8.26 -60.51 15.50
N LEU A 914 -7.23 -59.65 15.37
CA LEU A 914 -7.33 -58.35 14.68
C LEU A 914 -7.76 -58.48 13.20
N LYS A 915 -7.61 -59.67 12.62
CA LYS A 915 -8.07 -59.93 11.24
C LYS A 915 -9.60 -59.92 11.10
N TYR A 916 -10.33 -60.08 12.21
CA TYR A 916 -11.80 -60.14 12.23
C TYR A 916 -12.47 -58.85 12.70
N ILE A 917 -11.71 -57.77 12.87
CA ILE A 917 -12.31 -56.46 13.20
C ILE A 917 -13.23 -56.00 12.06
N THR A 918 -14.29 -55.28 12.42
CA THR A 918 -15.24 -54.73 11.46
C THR A 918 -15.04 -53.22 11.33
N GLY A 919 -15.17 -52.67 10.13
CA GLY A 919 -14.86 -51.26 9.90
C GLY A 919 -15.31 -50.78 8.53
N ASP A 920 -16.62 -50.61 8.34
CA ASP A 920 -17.17 -50.06 7.09
C ASP A 920 -16.99 -48.53 6.98
N THR A 921 -16.82 -47.85 8.13
CA THR A 921 -16.46 -46.43 8.28
C THR A 921 -15.26 -46.25 9.19
N VAL A 922 -14.61 -45.08 9.14
CA VAL A 922 -13.46 -44.74 10.02
C VAL A 922 -13.85 -44.88 11.50
N GLU A 923 -14.99 -44.34 11.92
CA GLU A 923 -15.46 -44.41 13.31
C GLU A 923 -15.72 -45.84 13.78
N SER A 924 -16.36 -46.67 12.95
CA SER A 924 -16.62 -48.07 13.30
C SER A 924 -15.34 -48.90 13.43
N LEU A 925 -14.33 -48.61 12.59
CA LEU A 925 -13.02 -49.25 12.67
C LEU A 925 -12.28 -48.86 13.96
N LEU A 926 -12.27 -47.56 14.30
CA LEU A 926 -11.60 -47.06 15.50
C LEU A 926 -12.26 -47.58 16.78
N GLU A 927 -13.59 -47.64 16.83
CA GLU A 927 -14.30 -48.17 18.01
C GLU A 927 -14.08 -49.67 18.20
N SER A 928 -14.16 -50.46 17.11
CA SER A 928 -13.86 -51.90 17.16
C SER A 928 -12.41 -52.17 17.60
N LEU A 929 -11.47 -51.34 17.13
CA LEU A 929 -10.06 -51.41 17.52
C LEU A 929 -9.85 -51.00 18.99
N ARG A 930 -10.60 -50.02 19.49
CA ARG A 930 -10.58 -49.58 20.90
C ARG A 930 -10.98 -50.70 21.84
N GLU A 931 -12.14 -51.30 21.61
CA GLU A 931 -12.70 -52.37 22.43
C GLU A 931 -11.75 -53.58 22.46
N TYR A 932 -11.19 -53.90 21.30
CA TYR A 932 -10.20 -54.95 21.15
C TYR A 932 -8.93 -54.70 21.98
N MET A 933 -8.32 -53.51 21.87
CA MET A 933 -7.10 -53.16 22.60
C MET A 933 -7.33 -53.11 24.11
N ALA A 934 -8.43 -52.50 24.56
CA ALA A 934 -8.77 -52.40 25.97
C ALA A 934 -8.98 -53.80 26.60
N GLY A 935 -9.65 -54.72 25.91
CA GLY A 935 -9.88 -56.08 26.39
C GLY A 935 -8.61 -56.95 26.43
N LYS A 936 -7.78 -56.92 25.38
CA LYS A 936 -6.58 -57.78 25.26
C LYS A 936 -5.40 -57.31 26.11
N LEU A 937 -5.19 -55.99 26.21
CA LEU A 937 -3.97 -55.43 26.82
C LEU A 937 -4.10 -55.18 28.32
N ALA A 938 -5.31 -55.02 28.87
CA ALA A 938 -5.51 -54.80 30.31
C ALA A 938 -4.85 -55.93 31.15
N ALA A 939 -5.12 -57.19 30.81
CA ALA A 939 -4.52 -58.34 31.50
C ALA A 939 -3.00 -58.46 31.30
N PHE A 940 -2.45 -57.88 30.23
CA PHE A 940 -1.01 -57.84 29.98
C PHE A 940 -0.32 -56.80 30.86
N CYS A 941 -0.87 -55.58 30.93
CA CYS A 941 -0.38 -54.51 31.79
C CYS A 941 -0.32 -54.93 33.25
N ASP A 942 -1.29 -55.71 33.72
CA ASP A 942 -1.27 -56.28 35.08
C ASP A 942 -0.11 -57.24 35.33
N ARG A 943 0.36 -57.97 34.31
CA ARG A 943 1.47 -58.93 34.42
C ARG A 943 2.85 -58.28 34.36
N ILE A 944 2.98 -57.12 33.71
CA ILE A 944 4.24 -56.40 33.55
C ILE A 944 4.38 -55.22 34.53
N ARG A 945 3.45 -55.08 35.47
CA ARG A 945 3.37 -53.96 36.42
C ARG A 945 4.64 -53.78 37.27
N ASP A 946 5.33 -54.88 37.57
CA ASP A 946 6.55 -54.89 38.37
C ASP A 946 7.84 -54.86 37.52
N GLU A 947 7.73 -54.72 36.19
CA GLU A 947 8.88 -54.60 35.27
C GLU A 947 9.38 -53.14 35.18
N GLY A 948 10.65 -52.93 34.83
CA GLY A 948 11.25 -51.58 34.78
C GLY A 948 10.73 -50.71 33.62
N VAL A 949 10.76 -49.37 33.78
CA VAL A 949 10.24 -48.38 32.81
C VAL A 949 10.73 -48.60 31.36
N GLN A 950 12.00 -48.98 31.19
CA GLN A 950 12.55 -49.26 29.86
C GLN A 950 11.97 -50.55 29.24
N VAL A 951 11.73 -51.60 30.03
CA VAL A 951 11.10 -52.86 29.58
C VAL A 951 9.64 -52.61 29.22
N ILE A 952 8.93 -51.80 30.00
CA ILE A 952 7.54 -51.41 29.73
C ILE A 952 7.45 -50.59 28.43
N ALA A 953 8.35 -49.61 28.24
CA ALA A 953 8.40 -48.79 27.03
C ALA A 953 8.72 -49.63 25.77
N GLU A 954 9.64 -50.60 25.88
CA GLU A 954 9.93 -51.52 24.78
C GLU A 954 8.81 -52.53 24.52
N CYS A 955 8.10 -52.99 25.56
CA CYS A 955 6.88 -53.81 25.39
C CYS A 955 5.79 -53.04 24.65
N LYS A 956 5.56 -51.76 25.01
CA LYS A 956 4.63 -50.88 24.32
C LYS A 956 4.98 -50.75 22.83
N LYS A 957 6.26 -50.54 22.52
CA LYS A 957 6.78 -50.42 21.14
C LYS A 957 6.62 -51.73 20.34
N GLU A 958 6.90 -52.88 20.94
CA GLU A 958 6.75 -54.18 20.28
C GLU A 958 5.27 -54.53 20.04
N ILE A 959 4.38 -54.20 20.99
CA ILE A 959 2.93 -54.33 20.83
C ILE A 959 2.42 -53.44 19.71
N GLN A 960 2.85 -52.17 19.66
CA GLN A 960 2.53 -51.24 18.59
C GLN A 960 2.90 -51.80 17.21
N ASN A 961 4.11 -52.35 17.07
CA ASN A 961 4.58 -52.94 15.82
C ASN A 961 3.75 -54.17 15.39
N ARG A 962 3.39 -55.04 16.35
CA ARG A 962 2.55 -56.22 16.08
C ARG A 962 1.13 -55.83 15.68
N ILE A 963 0.51 -54.89 16.39
CA ILE A 963 -0.84 -54.39 16.06
C ILE A 963 -0.81 -53.76 14.67
N ARG A 964 0.16 -52.89 14.37
CA ARG A 964 0.35 -52.28 13.04
C ARG A 964 0.37 -53.33 11.93
N THR A 965 1.21 -54.34 12.08
CA THR A 965 1.41 -55.37 11.06
C THR A 965 0.13 -56.14 10.77
N VAL A 966 -0.58 -56.58 11.81
CA VAL A 966 -1.80 -57.39 11.62
C VAL A 966 -2.98 -56.52 11.16
N LEU A 967 -3.11 -55.30 11.68
CA LEU A 967 -4.21 -54.40 11.37
C LEU A 967 -4.18 -53.94 9.91
N PHE A 968 -3.02 -53.50 9.43
CA PHE A 968 -2.90 -52.98 8.05
C PHE A 968 -2.94 -54.07 6.99
N GLU A 969 -2.78 -55.33 7.39
CA GLU A 969 -3.05 -56.47 6.53
C GLU A 969 -4.51 -56.93 6.56
N SER A 970 -5.35 -56.43 7.49
CA SER A 970 -6.75 -56.84 7.65
C SER A 970 -7.62 -56.42 6.46
N ASP A 971 -8.62 -57.25 6.15
CA ASP A 971 -9.56 -56.99 5.05
C ASP A 971 -10.42 -55.76 5.33
N ALA A 972 -10.74 -55.49 6.60
CA ALA A 972 -11.50 -54.30 7.00
C ALA A 972 -10.73 -53.00 6.70
N TYR A 973 -9.45 -52.92 7.10
CA TYR A 973 -8.62 -51.75 6.81
C TYR A 973 -8.36 -51.58 5.31
N LYS A 974 -8.06 -52.67 4.58
CA LYS A 974 -7.85 -52.63 3.13
C LYS A 974 -9.10 -52.19 2.38
N ASN A 975 -10.28 -52.71 2.74
CA ASN A 975 -11.55 -52.31 2.12
C ASN A 975 -11.89 -50.85 2.42
N LEU A 976 -11.65 -50.36 3.65
CA LEU A 976 -11.84 -48.95 3.99
C LEU A 976 -10.88 -48.06 3.20
N LYS A 977 -9.60 -48.44 3.09
CA LYS A 977 -8.58 -47.74 2.31
C LYS A 977 -8.96 -47.62 0.83
N GLU A 978 -9.47 -48.68 0.22
CA GLU A 978 -9.95 -48.64 -1.17
C GLU A 978 -11.23 -47.79 -1.32
N LYS A 979 -12.20 -47.88 -0.40
CA LYS A 979 -13.39 -47.01 -0.42
C LYS A 979 -13.04 -45.53 -0.35
N VAL A 980 -12.04 -45.15 0.45
CA VAL A 980 -11.53 -43.77 0.56
C VAL A 980 -10.84 -43.33 -0.74
N LYS A 981 -10.06 -44.21 -1.38
CA LYS A 981 -9.44 -43.93 -2.68
C LYS A 981 -10.47 -43.78 -3.80
N ASP A 982 -11.47 -44.65 -3.85
CA ASP A 982 -12.53 -44.61 -4.85
C ASP A 982 -13.41 -43.37 -4.68
N PHE A 983 -13.70 -42.95 -3.44
CA PHE A 983 -14.38 -41.69 -3.15
C PHE A 983 -13.57 -40.47 -3.64
N ALA A 984 -12.26 -40.45 -3.38
CA ALA A 984 -11.37 -39.38 -3.84
C ALA A 984 -11.30 -39.29 -5.38
N ARG A 985 -11.26 -40.45 -6.07
CA ARG A 985 -11.32 -40.52 -7.54
C ARG A 985 -12.67 -40.04 -8.11
N ASP A 986 -13.78 -40.49 -7.54
CA ASP A 986 -15.13 -40.11 -8.02
C ASP A 986 -15.41 -38.60 -7.85
N THR A 987 -14.73 -37.95 -6.89
CA THR A 987 -14.81 -36.49 -6.63
C THR A 987 -13.99 -35.68 -7.64
N ILE A 988 -12.83 -36.20 -8.06
CA ILE A 988 -11.96 -35.56 -9.05
C ILE A 988 -12.53 -35.67 -10.48
N ASP A 989 -13.15 -36.81 -10.82
CA ASP A 989 -13.60 -37.11 -12.19
C ASP A 989 -14.92 -36.45 -12.61
N LYS A 990 -15.76 -35.99 -11.68
CA LYS A 990 -17.14 -35.55 -11.98
C LYS A 990 -17.43 -34.07 -11.77
N GLY A 991 -16.48 -33.29 -11.25
CA GLY A 991 -16.75 -31.93 -10.79
C GLY A 991 -17.64 -31.93 -9.53
N PHE A 992 -17.47 -30.90 -8.69
CA PHE A 992 -17.94 -30.85 -7.29
C PHE A 992 -19.48 -30.91 -7.06
N ASP A 993 -20.32 -31.01 -8.10
CA ASP A 993 -21.75 -30.69 -7.99
C ASP A 993 -22.71 -31.84 -7.61
N MET A 994 -22.25 -33.07 -7.29
CA MET A 994 -23.20 -34.20 -7.15
C MET A 994 -22.93 -35.23 -6.04
N ILE A 995 -22.29 -34.86 -4.92
CA ILE A 995 -21.78 -35.85 -3.93
C ILE A 995 -22.25 -35.59 -2.48
N THR A 996 -23.46 -35.10 -2.24
CA THR A 996 -23.93 -34.94 -0.84
C THR A 996 -24.42 -36.27 -0.23
N ASP A 997 -24.93 -37.21 -1.03
CA ASP A 997 -25.54 -38.46 -0.53
C ASP A 997 -24.55 -39.62 -0.26
N ARG A 998 -23.27 -39.51 -0.66
CA ARG A 998 -22.26 -40.57 -0.49
C ARG A 998 -21.23 -40.32 0.63
N ILE A 999 -21.03 -39.06 1.02
CA ILE A 999 -20.02 -38.63 2.01
C ILE A 999 -20.35 -39.15 3.42
N SER A 1000 -21.63 -39.07 3.80
CA SER A 1000 -22.12 -39.48 5.12
C SER A 1000 -21.99 -40.99 5.38
N GLY A 1001 -21.92 -41.81 4.32
CA GLY A 1001 -21.84 -43.27 4.42
C GLY A 1001 -20.43 -43.84 4.63
N VAL A 1002 -19.36 -43.06 4.38
CA VAL A 1002 -17.96 -43.57 4.42
C VAL A 1002 -17.14 -42.92 5.54
N LEU A 1003 -17.37 -41.63 5.82
CA LEU A 1003 -16.60 -40.87 6.82
C LEU A 1003 -17.26 -40.80 8.20
N GLY A 1004 -18.54 -41.20 8.32
CA GLY A 1004 -19.32 -41.04 9.54
C GLY A 1004 -20.05 -39.70 9.57
N ALA A 1005 -21.27 -39.69 10.11
CA ALA A 1005 -22.02 -38.45 10.29
C ALA A 1005 -21.43 -37.69 11.49
N SER A 1006 -20.97 -36.46 11.28
CA SER A 1006 -20.48 -35.57 12.32
C SER A 1006 -21.60 -35.26 13.33
N GLY A 1007 -21.75 -36.09 14.34
CA GLY A 1007 -22.84 -35.97 15.31
C GLY A 1007 -22.84 -37.09 16.33
N GLY A 1008 -21.86 -37.12 17.23
CA GLY A 1008 -21.82 -38.15 18.27
C GLY A 1008 -20.87 -37.86 19.43
N LYS A 1009 -21.45 -37.51 20.58
CA LYS A 1009 -20.78 -37.43 21.88
C LYS A 1009 -19.97 -38.71 22.15
N SER A 1010 -18.65 -38.62 22.30
CA SER A 1010 -17.91 -39.56 23.13
C SER A 1010 -16.84 -38.84 23.95
N SER A 1011 -16.84 -39.18 25.22
CA SER A 1011 -16.11 -38.57 26.32
C SER A 1011 -14.64 -38.95 26.34
N GLY A 1012 -13.77 -37.97 26.62
CA GLY A 1012 -12.57 -38.19 27.44
C GLY A 1012 -11.31 -38.74 26.76
N ALA A 1013 -11.02 -38.36 25.52
CA ALA A 1013 -9.71 -38.58 24.90
C ALA A 1013 -8.91 -37.25 24.81
N SER A 1014 -8.64 -36.64 25.96
CA SER A 1014 -7.69 -35.55 26.07
C SER A 1014 -6.26 -36.10 26.25
N ASN A 1015 -5.31 -35.43 25.59
CA ASN A 1015 -3.85 -35.53 25.77
C ASN A 1015 -3.10 -36.65 25.01
N VAL A 1016 -3.09 -36.56 23.67
CA VAL A 1016 -1.92 -36.73 22.75
C VAL A 1016 -2.28 -36.12 21.38
N LEU A 1017 -3.57 -36.04 21.04
CA LEU A 1017 -4.11 -35.38 19.83
C LEU A 1017 -4.26 -33.85 19.92
N GLY A 1018 -3.81 -33.21 21.01
CA GLY A 1018 -4.01 -31.77 21.29
C GLY A 1018 -3.20 -30.79 20.43
N ARG A 1019 -2.76 -31.17 19.23
CA ARG A 1019 -1.97 -30.32 18.30
C ARG A 1019 -2.54 -30.17 16.89
N LEU A 1020 -3.60 -30.87 16.50
CA LEU A 1020 -4.33 -30.53 15.26
C LEU A 1020 -5.64 -29.83 15.62
N ILE A 1021 -5.57 -28.53 15.90
CA ILE A 1021 -6.77 -27.67 15.84
C ILE A 1021 -7.12 -27.57 14.36
N MET A 1022 -8.16 -28.29 13.94
CA MET A 1022 -8.70 -28.19 12.58
C MET A 1022 -9.61 -26.96 12.49
N MET A 1023 -9.45 -26.20 11.41
CA MET A 1023 -10.23 -25.02 11.10
C MET A 1023 -10.99 -25.26 9.81
N ASP A 1024 -12.29 -24.95 9.80
CA ASP A 1024 -13.10 -24.89 8.59
C ASP A 1024 -13.33 -23.44 8.13
N TYR A 1025 -13.95 -23.28 6.97
CA TYR A 1025 -14.27 -21.96 6.42
C TYR A 1025 -15.15 -21.12 7.36
N THR A 1026 -16.14 -21.74 8.01
CA THR A 1026 -17.06 -21.06 8.92
C THR A 1026 -16.34 -20.53 10.16
N ASP A 1027 -15.35 -21.25 10.71
CA ASP A 1027 -14.49 -20.78 11.79
C ASP A 1027 -13.75 -19.49 11.39
N TYR A 1028 -13.23 -19.42 10.16
CA TYR A 1028 -12.59 -18.20 9.67
C TYR A 1028 -13.59 -17.05 9.47
N LEU A 1029 -14.82 -17.33 9.03
CA LEU A 1029 -15.87 -16.30 8.96
C LEU A 1029 -16.25 -15.79 10.36
N ARG A 1030 -16.36 -16.67 11.37
CA ARG A 1030 -16.59 -16.28 12.77
C ARG A 1030 -15.48 -15.36 13.28
N LEU A 1031 -14.23 -15.64 12.90
CA LEU A 1031 -13.07 -14.81 13.22
C LEU A 1031 -13.13 -13.45 12.51
N MET A 1032 -13.37 -13.43 11.20
CA MET A 1032 -13.47 -12.20 10.42
C MET A 1032 -14.63 -11.32 10.87
N LEU A 1033 -15.76 -11.90 11.29
CA LEU A 1033 -16.87 -11.15 11.87
C LEU A 1033 -16.46 -10.38 13.14
N LEU A 1034 -15.40 -10.75 13.87
CA LEU A 1034 -14.92 -9.94 14.99
C LEU A 1034 -14.36 -8.58 14.56
N THR A 1035 -14.02 -8.38 13.29
CA THR A 1035 -13.55 -7.09 12.78
C THR A 1035 -14.67 -6.11 12.43
N VAL A 1036 -15.88 -6.63 12.23
CA VAL A 1036 -17.04 -5.81 11.90
C VAL A 1036 -17.63 -5.24 13.19
N THR A 1037 -17.88 -3.93 13.22
CA THR A 1037 -18.50 -3.29 14.38
C THR A 1037 -19.92 -3.86 14.61
N PRO A 1038 -20.42 -3.92 15.86
CA PRO A 1038 -21.78 -4.37 16.13
C PRO A 1038 -22.84 -3.58 15.33
N GLU A 1039 -22.61 -2.28 15.16
CA GLU A 1039 -23.45 -1.40 14.37
C GLU A 1039 -23.51 -1.83 12.89
N GLN A 1040 -22.35 -2.01 12.24
CA GLN A 1040 -22.30 -2.44 10.85
C GLN A 1040 -22.86 -3.86 10.65
N LYS A 1041 -22.62 -4.79 11.59
CA LYS A 1041 -23.24 -6.13 11.55
C LYS A 1041 -24.75 -6.03 11.53
N ALA A 1042 -25.32 -5.25 12.45
CA ALA A 1042 -26.76 -5.08 12.55
C ALA A 1042 -27.31 -4.44 11.26
N LEU A 1043 -26.69 -3.36 10.77
CA LEU A 1043 -27.12 -2.72 9.53
C LEU A 1043 -27.08 -3.67 8.32
N ARG A 1044 -25.97 -4.39 8.11
CA ARG A 1044 -25.84 -5.33 6.98
C ARG A 1044 -26.73 -6.57 7.13
N CYS A 1045 -27.01 -7.01 8.36
CA CYS A 1045 -28.03 -8.04 8.61
C CYS A 1045 -29.43 -7.52 8.24
N ALA A 1046 -29.75 -6.28 8.62
CA ALA A 1046 -31.02 -5.65 8.29
C ALA A 1046 -31.19 -5.52 6.77
N ASP A 1047 -30.12 -5.16 6.04
CA ASP A 1047 -30.11 -5.16 4.57
C ASP A 1047 -30.50 -6.53 4.01
N LEU A 1048 -29.81 -7.59 4.43
CA LEU A 1048 -30.05 -8.95 3.92
C LEU A 1048 -31.44 -9.46 4.28
N MET A 1049 -31.93 -9.18 5.49
CA MET A 1049 -33.31 -9.51 5.88
C MET A 1049 -34.31 -8.86 4.94
N GLN A 1050 -34.15 -7.55 4.67
CA GLN A 1050 -35.04 -6.81 3.76
C GLN A 1050 -34.94 -7.32 2.32
N LEU A 1051 -33.73 -7.54 1.81
CA LEU A 1051 -33.49 -8.05 0.46
C LEU A 1051 -34.05 -9.46 0.27
N ASN A 1052 -33.90 -10.33 1.26
CA ASN A 1052 -34.45 -11.69 1.22
C ASN A 1052 -35.97 -11.69 1.30
N LEU A 1053 -36.58 -10.80 2.11
CA LEU A 1053 -38.04 -10.64 2.12
C LEU A 1053 -38.57 -10.14 0.77
N TYR A 1054 -37.88 -9.17 0.17
CA TYR A 1054 -38.22 -8.65 -1.16
C TYR A 1054 -38.06 -9.71 -2.25
N ALA A 1055 -36.98 -10.49 -2.24
CA ALA A 1055 -36.76 -11.58 -3.20
C ALA A 1055 -37.89 -12.63 -3.15
N VAL A 1056 -38.42 -12.91 -1.95
CA VAL A 1056 -39.52 -13.86 -1.77
C VAL A 1056 -40.86 -13.26 -2.22
N SER A 1057 -41.20 -12.07 -1.73
CA SER A 1057 -42.50 -11.43 -1.93
C SER A 1057 -42.38 -9.91 -2.21
N PRO A 1058 -42.05 -9.50 -3.45
CA PRO A 1058 -41.82 -8.08 -3.78
C PRO A 1058 -43.01 -7.16 -3.51
N ASP A 1059 -44.25 -7.65 -3.69
CA ASP A 1059 -45.48 -6.86 -3.58
C ASP A 1059 -45.94 -6.62 -2.13
N THR A 1060 -45.39 -7.37 -1.16
CA THR A 1060 -45.81 -7.31 0.25
C THR A 1060 -44.65 -7.03 1.21
N ALA A 1061 -43.42 -6.98 0.71
CA ALA A 1061 -42.25 -6.69 1.52
C ALA A 1061 -42.23 -5.21 1.90
N GLU A 1062 -42.30 -4.94 3.20
CA GLU A 1062 -42.18 -3.61 3.76
C GLU A 1062 -40.72 -3.33 4.14
N ALA A 1063 -40.35 -2.05 4.20
CA ALA A 1063 -39.03 -1.65 4.68
C ALA A 1063 -38.82 -2.13 6.12
N ILE A 1064 -37.61 -2.56 6.45
CA ILE A 1064 -37.32 -3.08 7.80
C ILE A 1064 -37.50 -2.03 8.90
N SER A 1065 -37.48 -0.74 8.55
CA SER A 1065 -37.78 0.38 9.45
C SER A 1065 -39.25 0.50 9.85
N ASN A 1066 -40.17 -0.11 9.09
CA ASN A 1066 -41.61 -0.16 9.42
C ASN A 1066 -41.95 -1.25 10.45
N TYR A 1067 -40.99 -2.10 10.81
CA TYR A 1067 -41.17 -3.16 11.82
C TYR A 1067 -40.78 -2.62 13.21
N HIS A 1068 -41.74 -1.99 13.88
CA HIS A 1068 -41.53 -1.42 15.22
C HIS A 1068 -41.59 -2.47 16.32
N THR A 1069 -40.74 -2.31 17.34
CA THR A 1069 -40.58 -3.28 18.44
C THR A 1069 -41.17 -2.81 19.76
N ALA A 1070 -41.58 -1.54 19.83
CA ALA A 1070 -42.26 -0.96 20.99
C ALA A 1070 -43.32 0.05 20.57
N LEU A 1071 -44.24 0.34 21.48
CA LEU A 1071 -45.30 1.31 21.28
C LEU A 1071 -45.59 2.08 22.57
N TYR A 1072 -45.85 3.37 22.42
CA TYR A 1072 -46.31 4.26 23.47
C TYR A 1072 -47.78 4.59 23.21
N VAL A 1073 -48.62 4.44 24.23
CA VAL A 1073 -50.05 4.75 24.18
C VAL A 1073 -50.36 5.81 25.19
N LYS A 1074 -51.14 6.81 24.78
CA LYS A 1074 -51.74 7.81 25.65
C LYS A 1074 -53.23 7.89 25.40
N ALA A 1075 -54.03 7.82 26.46
CA ALA A 1075 -55.48 7.87 26.37
C ALA A 1075 -56.09 8.94 27.28
N TRP A 1076 -57.05 9.68 26.74
CA TRP A 1076 -57.85 10.68 27.46
C TRP A 1076 -59.23 10.10 27.73
N ILE A 1077 -59.58 10.00 29.01
CA ILE A 1077 -60.77 9.29 29.48
C ILE A 1077 -61.57 10.19 30.41
N ASP A 1078 -62.89 10.17 30.26
CA ASP A 1078 -63.85 10.82 31.15
C ASP A 1078 -64.60 9.79 31.99
N ILE A 1079 -65.02 10.18 33.20
CA ILE A 1079 -65.94 9.44 34.07
C ILE A 1079 -67.09 10.33 34.51
N ASP A 1080 -68.24 9.77 34.84
CA ASP A 1080 -69.36 10.55 35.38
C ASP A 1080 -69.16 10.78 36.90
N LEU A 1081 -68.85 12.03 37.30
CA LEU A 1081 -68.76 12.44 38.71
C LEU A 1081 -70.14 12.72 39.30
N TRP A 1082 -70.33 12.50 40.60
CA TRP A 1082 -71.64 12.67 41.24
C TRP A 1082 -71.83 14.03 41.89
N VAL A 1083 -70.75 14.65 42.40
CA VAL A 1083 -70.79 15.87 43.20
C VAL A 1083 -69.75 16.89 42.72
N ILE A 1084 -68.52 16.46 42.39
CA ILE A 1084 -67.46 17.39 41.97
C ILE A 1084 -67.66 17.76 40.49
N PRO A 1085 -67.63 19.06 40.11
CA PRO A 1085 -67.71 19.46 38.70
C PRO A 1085 -66.51 18.96 37.88
N GLU A 1086 -66.76 18.50 36.65
CA GLU A 1086 -65.73 17.97 35.74
C GLU A 1086 -64.55 18.93 35.52
N ALA A 1087 -64.81 20.25 35.51
CA ALA A 1087 -63.80 21.30 35.32
C ALA A 1087 -62.66 21.22 36.35
N PHE A 1088 -62.92 20.70 37.55
CA PHE A 1088 -61.91 20.54 38.60
C PHE A 1088 -60.84 19.52 38.23
N PHE A 1089 -61.20 18.49 37.44
CA PHE A 1089 -60.31 17.43 36.99
C PHE A 1089 -59.77 17.67 35.58
N LYS A 1090 -60.59 18.27 34.69
CA LYS A 1090 -60.18 18.58 33.31
C LYS A 1090 -59.13 19.68 33.25
N LYS A 1091 -59.24 20.77 34.03
CA LYS A 1091 -58.37 21.96 33.88
C LYS A 1091 -58.16 22.33 32.40
N ASP A 1092 -56.96 22.10 31.85
CA ASP A 1092 -56.55 22.34 30.45
C ASP A 1092 -56.42 21.04 29.61
N LYS A 1093 -56.87 19.90 30.13
CA LYS A 1093 -56.80 18.57 29.50
C LYS A 1093 -58.11 18.25 28.77
N GLU A 1094 -58.00 17.52 27.67
CA GLU A 1094 -59.17 17.05 26.89
C GLU A 1094 -60.02 15.97 27.60
N GLY A 1095 -59.53 15.39 28.69
CA GLY A 1095 -60.23 14.40 29.52
C GLY A 1095 -59.90 14.52 31.02
N MET A 1096 -60.77 13.97 31.88
CA MET A 1096 -60.57 13.98 33.36
C MET A 1096 -59.41 13.09 33.82
N ILE A 1097 -59.18 12.00 33.10
CA ILE A 1097 -58.12 11.02 33.34
C ILE A 1097 -57.24 10.99 32.10
N VAL A 1098 -55.93 11.09 32.29
CA VAL A 1098 -54.93 10.87 31.24
C VAL A 1098 -54.03 9.77 31.73
N VAL A 1099 -53.98 8.67 30.97
CA VAL A 1099 -53.15 7.51 31.26
C VAL A 1099 -52.21 7.26 30.11
N GLU A 1100 -50.99 6.84 30.44
CA GLU A 1100 -49.89 6.64 29.51
C GLU A 1100 -49.23 5.30 29.82
N TRP A 1101 -48.86 4.56 28.77
CA TRP A 1101 -48.16 3.28 28.90
C TRP A 1101 -47.21 3.07 27.73
N ALA A 1102 -45.99 2.60 28.00
CA ALA A 1102 -44.99 2.27 27.00
C ALA A 1102 -44.59 0.79 27.18
N GLN A 1103 -44.58 0.02 26.10
CA GLN A 1103 -44.25 -1.40 26.14
C GLN A 1103 -43.55 -1.83 24.85
N GLY A 1104 -42.53 -2.66 24.99
CA GLY A 1104 -41.89 -3.37 23.88
C GLY A 1104 -41.80 -4.88 24.16
N TYR A 1105 -41.28 -5.60 23.18
CA TYR A 1105 -41.04 -7.06 23.24
C TYR A 1105 -39.93 -7.48 24.20
#